data_AF-A0A1V3XZB7-F1
#
_entry.id   AF-A0A1V3XZB7-F1
#
_cell.length_a   1.000
_cell.length_b   1.000
_cell.length_c   1.000
_cell.angle_alpha   90.00
_cell.angle_beta   90.00
_cell.angle_gamma   90.00
#
_symmetry.space_group_name_H-M   'P 1'
#
loop_
_entity.id
_entity.type
_entity.pdbx_description
1 polymer ?
#
loop_
_entity_poly.entity_id
_entity_poly.type
_entity_poly.pdbx_seq_one_letter_code
_entity_poly.pdbx_strand_id
1 'polypeptide(L)'
;MDEHAKIRAYGIERGETQAALAGLAGVDQAVVITHEDRTGDKRLVGYVTESVTGAVDPAAARAALAERLPPYLVPAVVVVLEAMPVTVDGELDTASLPAPAPAHRVDSRIEQALRDIYVRLLGVENVGVDESFFDLGGDSLLAMRAIAAVNTELNVDLKVGTLFNWPTIAQLASCIGRHSGRLKRLVAAERPAVIPLSSAQSRLWFIHQLDGSSPVYNRAVALRLSGQLDIRALRTALADVVGRHEILRTVFSAVEGIPQQVVLSAEQADFGWQVLDATGWPADRVIEAIEETARLGFDLASEIPLRARLFRIHDQEHVLVIVLHHIAGDGWSISVLASDVGGAYVSRCSGRAPSWVPLPVQYVDYTLWQRENLGDPADSGSPLAAQLRFWEEALAGMPHRLELPTDRPYPPVADHRGGSVVVDWTAELQQRVGDVARRHNATSFMVVQAALAALLSRLSGSSDVAVGFPIAGRGDPALDGLVGCFVNTLVLRVDLSGDPTFSQLLDRVRQRCLAAYGHQDVPFEALVERLNPPRSWTHHPLVQVMLAWQNFTWHYDDPAAGLALGDLQASPVPIETRTARMDLAFFLAERSTDAGAPAGIGGTVEFRTDVFDAASIEALVERLQRVLVAVTDRPGRRVSSIALLDAVERARLDEWGNRAVLARPAPAAMSIPAAWAAQVARAPMR
;
A
#
# COMPACT_ATOMS: atom_id res chain seq x y z
N MET A 1 42.24 -26.76 -1.31
CA MET A 1 42.20 -25.84 -2.48
C MET A 1 40.99 -24.95 -2.26
N ASP A 2 41.16 -23.63 -2.28
CA ASP A 2 40.19 -22.64 -1.74
C ASP A 2 38.71 -22.91 -2.11
N GLU A 3 37.88 -23.17 -1.09
CA GLU A 3 36.42 -23.38 -1.22
C GLU A 3 35.62 -22.07 -1.31
N HIS A 4 36.29 -20.92 -1.20
CA HIS A 4 35.67 -19.60 -1.22
C HIS A 4 35.78 -18.94 -2.59
N ALA A 5 34.64 -18.67 -3.22
CA ALA A 5 34.56 -17.82 -4.41
C ALA A 5 33.63 -16.62 -4.15
N LYS A 6 34.05 -15.42 -4.59
CA LYS A 6 33.19 -14.24 -4.64
C LYS A 6 32.40 -14.23 -5.94
N ILE A 7 31.07 -14.30 -5.85
CA ILE A 7 30.14 -14.07 -6.96
C ILE A 7 29.14 -13.01 -6.51
N ARG A 8 28.95 -11.94 -7.31
CA ARG A 8 27.90 -10.93 -7.11
C ARG A 8 27.79 -10.40 -5.67
N ALA A 9 28.93 -10.00 -5.09
CA ALA A 9 29.11 -9.46 -3.74
C ALA A 9 29.01 -10.43 -2.54
N TYR A 10 28.71 -11.72 -2.73
CA TYR A 10 28.64 -12.71 -1.66
C TYR A 10 29.86 -13.66 -1.65
N GLY A 11 30.36 -14.01 -0.47
CA GLY A 11 31.31 -15.12 -0.30
C GLY A 11 30.52 -16.43 -0.26
N ILE A 12 30.76 -17.31 -1.22
CA ILE A 12 29.98 -18.54 -1.41
C ILE A 12 30.78 -19.75 -0.89
N GLU A 13 30.16 -20.58 -0.05
CA GLU A 13 30.61 -21.95 0.26
C GLU A 13 30.00 -22.93 -0.75
N ARG A 14 30.81 -23.42 -1.70
CA ARG A 14 30.34 -24.34 -2.76
C ARG A 14 29.85 -25.69 -2.22
N GLY A 15 30.30 -26.08 -1.03
CA GLY A 15 29.99 -27.36 -0.40
C GLY A 15 28.49 -27.56 -0.10
N GLU A 16 27.78 -26.49 0.29
CA GLU A 16 26.34 -26.57 0.59
C GLU A 16 25.51 -26.89 -0.66
N THR A 17 25.76 -26.17 -1.76
CA THR A 17 25.10 -26.43 -3.04
C THR A 17 25.43 -27.81 -3.59
N GLN A 18 26.70 -28.25 -3.47
CA GLN A 18 27.12 -29.56 -3.94
C GLN A 18 26.46 -30.70 -3.14
N ALA A 19 26.36 -30.58 -1.82
CA ALA A 19 25.69 -31.55 -0.96
C ALA A 19 24.18 -31.63 -1.27
N ALA A 20 23.54 -30.48 -1.50
CA ALA A 20 22.13 -30.42 -1.88
C ALA A 20 21.88 -31.08 -3.24
N LEU A 21 22.79 -30.87 -4.21
CA LEU A 21 22.70 -31.47 -5.56
C LEU A 21 22.96 -32.98 -5.53
N ALA A 22 23.92 -33.45 -4.73
CA ALA A 22 24.18 -34.88 -4.52
C ALA A 22 23.03 -35.60 -3.82
N GLY A 23 22.22 -34.88 -3.03
CA GLY A 23 21.08 -35.44 -2.29
C GLY A 23 19.80 -35.61 -3.10
N LEU A 24 19.80 -35.33 -4.41
CA LEU A 24 18.65 -35.53 -5.29
C LEU A 24 18.55 -36.98 -5.75
N ALA A 25 17.32 -37.48 -5.86
CA ALA A 25 17.07 -38.83 -6.37
C ALA A 25 17.58 -38.96 -7.82
N GLY A 26 18.34 -40.01 -8.10
CA GLY A 26 18.90 -40.29 -9.43
C GLY A 26 20.31 -39.74 -9.68
N VAL A 27 20.84 -38.90 -8.79
CA VAL A 27 22.22 -38.38 -8.86
C VAL A 27 23.19 -39.36 -8.20
N ASP A 28 24.26 -39.74 -8.91
CA ASP A 28 25.32 -40.61 -8.40
C ASP A 28 26.53 -39.81 -7.87
N GLN A 29 27.02 -38.85 -8.66
CA GLN A 29 28.04 -37.88 -8.23
C GLN A 29 27.61 -36.47 -8.59
N ALA A 30 28.00 -35.48 -7.78
CA ALA A 30 27.73 -34.06 -8.02
C ALA A 30 28.96 -33.20 -7.73
N VAL A 31 29.20 -32.22 -8.59
CA VAL A 31 30.28 -31.23 -8.47
C VAL A 31 29.72 -29.86 -8.80
N VAL A 32 30.06 -28.85 -8.02
CA VAL A 32 29.68 -27.46 -8.32
C VAL A 32 30.92 -26.60 -8.53
N ILE A 33 31.01 -25.98 -9.70
CA ILE A 33 32.10 -25.05 -10.03
C ILE A 33 31.55 -23.65 -10.30
N THR A 34 32.45 -22.67 -10.28
CA THR A 34 32.17 -21.33 -10.80
C THR A 34 32.68 -21.26 -12.24
N HIS A 35 31.79 -20.97 -13.18
CA HIS A 35 32.13 -20.71 -14.58
C HIS A 35 32.06 -19.21 -14.86
N GLU A 36 33.02 -18.68 -15.60
CA GLU A 36 33.07 -17.26 -15.99
C GLU A 36 32.80 -17.18 -17.51
N ASP A 37 31.64 -16.64 -17.90
CA ASP A 37 31.27 -16.54 -19.32
C ASP A 37 31.96 -15.34 -20.01
N ARG A 38 32.15 -14.26 -19.27
CA ARG A 38 32.86 -13.03 -19.64
C ARG A 38 33.58 -12.47 -18.41
N THR A 39 34.60 -11.64 -18.61
CA THR A 39 35.33 -10.98 -17.50
C THR A 39 34.35 -10.30 -16.54
N GLY A 40 34.22 -10.84 -15.32
CA GLY A 40 33.33 -10.34 -14.27
C GLY A 40 31.96 -11.03 -14.16
N ASP A 41 31.53 -11.83 -15.13
CA ASP A 41 30.25 -12.55 -15.12
C ASP A 41 30.44 -14.02 -14.72
N LYS A 42 30.47 -14.24 -13.40
CA LYS A 42 30.63 -15.56 -12.78
C LYS A 42 29.26 -16.16 -12.45
N ARG A 43 29.04 -17.41 -12.88
CA ARG A 43 27.85 -18.21 -12.54
C ARG A 43 28.24 -19.55 -11.90
N LEU A 44 27.37 -20.09 -11.05
CA LEU A 44 27.52 -21.46 -10.54
C LEU A 44 27.00 -22.46 -11.59
N VAL A 45 27.75 -23.54 -11.81
CA VAL A 45 27.39 -24.65 -12.70
C VAL A 45 27.51 -25.94 -11.92
N GLY A 46 26.43 -26.74 -11.90
CA GLY A 46 26.40 -28.07 -11.30
C GLY A 46 26.60 -29.14 -12.34
N TYR A 47 27.59 -30.00 -12.18
CA TYR A 47 27.79 -31.20 -12.98
C TYR A 47 27.34 -32.41 -12.19
N VAL A 48 26.59 -33.32 -12.82
CA VAL A 48 26.11 -34.54 -12.18
C VAL A 48 26.31 -35.75 -13.07
N THR A 49 26.52 -36.92 -12.46
CA THR A 49 26.36 -38.23 -13.13
C THR A 49 25.09 -38.89 -12.62
N GLU A 50 24.49 -39.75 -13.43
CA GLU A 50 23.23 -40.41 -13.07
C GLU A 50 23.48 -41.84 -12.58
N SER A 51 22.72 -42.27 -11.57
CA SER A 51 22.76 -43.66 -11.10
C SER A 51 22.11 -44.63 -12.11
N VAL A 52 21.20 -44.11 -12.93
CA VAL A 52 20.54 -44.79 -14.06
C VAL A 52 20.39 -43.76 -15.17
N THR A 53 20.73 -44.10 -16.41
CA THR A 53 20.63 -43.18 -17.56
C THR A 53 19.21 -42.62 -17.71
N GLY A 54 19.08 -41.29 -17.71
CA GLY A 54 17.82 -40.56 -17.79
C GLY A 54 17.08 -40.39 -16.46
N ALA A 55 17.72 -40.66 -15.32
CA ALA A 55 17.12 -40.47 -13.99
C ALA A 55 17.08 -39.02 -13.53
N VAL A 56 17.90 -38.13 -14.10
CA VAL A 56 18.02 -36.73 -13.69
C VAL A 56 17.55 -35.81 -14.80
N ASP A 57 16.45 -35.09 -14.57
CA ASP A 57 16.06 -33.93 -15.37
C ASP A 57 16.76 -32.67 -14.83
N PRO A 58 17.67 -32.02 -15.60
CA PRO A 58 18.36 -30.81 -15.17
C PRO A 58 17.44 -29.67 -14.73
N ALA A 59 16.27 -29.52 -15.35
CA ALA A 59 15.31 -28.47 -15.02
C ALA A 59 14.62 -28.76 -13.68
N ALA A 60 14.19 -30.01 -13.46
CA ALA A 60 13.61 -30.47 -12.20
C ALA A 60 14.62 -30.43 -11.05
N ALA A 61 15.88 -30.82 -11.30
CA ALA A 61 16.95 -30.75 -10.31
C ALA A 61 17.20 -29.31 -9.84
N ARG A 62 17.21 -28.34 -10.77
CA ARG A 62 17.35 -26.92 -10.42
C ARG A 62 16.13 -26.39 -9.65
N ALA A 63 14.93 -26.80 -10.00
CA ALA A 63 13.72 -26.43 -9.26
C ALA A 63 13.75 -26.97 -7.82
N ALA A 64 14.14 -28.24 -7.63
CA ALA A 64 14.29 -28.84 -6.31
C ALA A 64 15.37 -28.17 -5.44
N LEU A 65 16.46 -27.69 -6.06
CA LEU A 65 17.45 -26.88 -5.35
C LEU A 65 16.91 -25.50 -4.95
N ALA A 66 16.11 -24.86 -5.80
CA ALA A 66 15.52 -23.54 -5.52
C ALA A 66 14.50 -23.56 -4.38
N GLU A 67 13.91 -24.71 -4.07
CA GLU A 67 13.05 -24.87 -2.89
C GLU A 67 13.84 -24.96 -1.57
N ARG A 68 15.14 -25.30 -1.64
CA ARG A 68 15.98 -25.64 -0.48
C ARG A 68 17.12 -24.67 -0.24
N LEU A 69 17.54 -23.94 -1.26
CA LEU A 69 18.67 -23.02 -1.23
C LEU A 69 18.24 -21.59 -1.57
N PRO A 70 18.87 -20.57 -0.96
CA PRO A 70 18.75 -19.19 -1.42
C PRO A 70 19.06 -19.06 -2.93
N PRO A 71 18.40 -18.15 -3.67
CA PRO A 71 18.55 -18.05 -5.13
C PRO A 71 19.99 -17.89 -5.64
N TYR A 72 20.87 -17.27 -4.87
CA TYR A 72 22.29 -17.08 -5.22
C TYR A 72 23.16 -18.35 -5.06
N LEU A 73 22.66 -19.37 -4.36
CA LEU A 73 23.32 -20.67 -4.18
C LEU A 73 22.80 -21.73 -5.18
N VAL A 74 21.75 -21.43 -5.94
CA VAL A 74 21.21 -22.34 -6.96
C VAL A 74 22.07 -22.25 -8.23
N PRO A 75 22.61 -23.37 -8.77
CA PRO A 75 23.36 -23.37 -10.01
C PRO A 75 22.52 -22.83 -11.18
N ALA A 76 23.10 -21.98 -12.01
CA ALA A 76 22.43 -21.42 -13.17
C ALA A 76 22.09 -22.52 -14.21
N VAL A 77 22.98 -23.50 -14.33
CA VAL A 77 22.87 -24.66 -15.22
C VAL A 77 23.27 -25.93 -14.46
N VAL A 78 22.52 -27.01 -14.69
CA VAL A 78 22.89 -28.37 -14.30
C VAL A 78 23.22 -29.15 -15.57
N VAL A 79 24.38 -29.82 -15.62
CA VAL A 79 24.87 -30.59 -16.77
C VAL A 79 25.01 -32.05 -16.35
N VAL A 80 24.32 -32.93 -17.07
CA VAL A 80 24.44 -34.38 -16.88
C VAL A 80 25.61 -34.89 -17.72
N LEU A 81 26.51 -35.63 -17.08
CA LEU A 81 27.68 -36.27 -17.69
C LEU A 81 27.52 -37.79 -17.63
N GLU A 82 28.07 -38.48 -18.63
CA GLU A 82 28.17 -39.95 -18.59
C GLU A 82 29.14 -40.43 -17.50
N ALA A 83 30.22 -39.67 -17.26
CA ALA A 83 31.19 -39.92 -16.19
C ALA A 83 31.89 -38.62 -15.78
N MET A 84 32.30 -38.51 -14.51
CA MET A 84 33.12 -37.40 -14.05
C MET A 84 34.55 -37.52 -14.61
N PRO A 85 35.10 -36.46 -15.24
CA PRO A 85 36.47 -36.48 -15.70
C PRO A 85 37.41 -36.43 -14.50
N VAL A 86 38.31 -37.41 -14.38
CA VAL A 86 39.33 -37.49 -13.33
C VAL A 86 40.72 -37.51 -13.94
N THR A 87 41.68 -36.93 -13.23
CA THR A 87 43.11 -36.96 -13.58
C THR A 87 43.68 -38.38 -13.35
N VAL A 88 44.91 -38.61 -13.80
CA VAL A 88 45.62 -39.89 -13.60
C VAL A 88 45.76 -40.26 -12.11
N ASP A 89 45.72 -39.26 -11.22
CA ASP A 89 45.80 -39.43 -9.76
C ASP A 89 44.42 -39.57 -9.09
N GLY A 90 43.33 -39.60 -9.87
CA GLY A 90 41.97 -39.80 -9.37
C GLY A 90 41.29 -38.52 -8.84
N GLU A 91 41.89 -37.35 -9.01
CA GLU A 91 41.26 -36.07 -8.66
C GLU A 91 40.37 -35.54 -9.79
N LEU A 92 39.35 -34.74 -9.47
CA LEU A 92 38.47 -34.15 -10.48
C LEU A 92 39.25 -33.22 -11.44
N ASP A 93 39.19 -33.52 -12.74
CA ASP A 93 39.75 -32.68 -13.79
C ASP A 93 38.73 -31.61 -14.23
N THR A 94 38.74 -30.49 -13.51
CA THR A 94 37.86 -29.35 -13.80
C THR A 94 38.09 -28.71 -15.18
N ALA A 95 39.26 -28.88 -15.79
CA ALA A 95 39.57 -28.33 -17.11
C ALA A 95 38.92 -29.12 -18.25
N SER A 96 38.62 -30.40 -18.00
CA SER A 96 37.98 -31.31 -18.95
C SER A 96 36.45 -31.32 -18.86
N LEU A 97 35.85 -30.53 -17.96
CA LEU A 97 34.40 -30.39 -17.87
C LEU A 97 33.87 -29.65 -19.12
N PRO A 98 32.77 -30.14 -19.74
CA PRO A 98 32.22 -29.49 -20.92
C PRO A 98 31.69 -28.10 -20.58
N ALA A 99 31.91 -27.15 -21.50
CA ALA A 99 31.40 -25.81 -21.35
C ALA A 99 29.86 -25.83 -21.26
N PRO A 100 29.26 -25.19 -20.24
CA PRO A 100 27.80 -25.11 -20.13
C PRO A 100 27.21 -24.37 -21.33
N ALA A 101 26.01 -24.77 -21.75
CA ALA A 101 25.28 -24.05 -22.78
C ALA A 101 25.20 -22.53 -22.44
N PRO A 102 25.32 -21.64 -23.44
CA PRO A 102 25.11 -20.22 -23.20
C PRO A 102 23.72 -20.04 -22.59
N ALA A 103 23.61 -19.15 -21.58
CA ALA A 103 22.33 -18.81 -20.99
C ALA A 103 21.32 -18.53 -22.11
N HIS A 104 20.10 -19.06 -21.98
CA HIS A 104 19.02 -18.77 -22.92
C HIS A 104 19.06 -17.27 -23.22
N ARG A 105 19.33 -16.90 -24.48
CA ARG A 105 19.26 -15.51 -24.91
C ARG A 105 17.83 -15.08 -24.66
N VAL A 106 17.63 -14.28 -23.61
CA VAL A 106 16.40 -13.55 -23.41
C VAL A 106 16.17 -12.74 -24.69
N ASP A 107 14.95 -12.77 -25.20
CA ASP A 107 14.62 -11.96 -26.37
C ASP A 107 14.87 -10.50 -26.02
N SER A 108 15.82 -9.87 -26.71
CA SER A 108 16.16 -8.44 -26.57
C SER A 108 14.94 -7.52 -26.68
N ARG A 109 13.87 -7.97 -27.35
CA ARG A 109 12.59 -7.23 -27.45
C ARG A 109 11.84 -7.20 -26.11
N ILE A 110 11.86 -8.30 -25.36
CA ILE A 110 11.25 -8.38 -24.02
C ILE A 110 12.02 -7.47 -23.07
N GLU A 111 13.36 -7.55 -23.05
CA GLU A 111 14.18 -6.67 -22.20
C GLU A 111 13.98 -5.19 -22.53
N GLN A 112 13.85 -4.86 -23.82
CA GLN A 112 13.59 -3.48 -24.23
C GLN A 112 12.20 -3.01 -23.80
N ALA A 113 11.16 -3.83 -23.97
CA ALA A 113 9.81 -3.48 -23.50
C ALA A 113 9.77 -3.29 -21.98
N LEU A 114 10.43 -4.18 -21.21
CA LEU A 114 10.55 -4.03 -19.76
C LEU A 114 11.31 -2.74 -19.37
N ARG A 115 12.38 -2.41 -20.09
CA ARG A 115 13.12 -1.14 -19.89
C ARG A 115 12.22 0.07 -20.13
N ASP A 116 11.48 0.08 -21.23
CA ASP A 116 10.58 1.18 -21.59
C ASP A 116 9.45 1.34 -20.56
N ILE A 117 8.93 0.23 -20.02
CA ILE A 117 7.97 0.24 -18.91
C ILE A 117 8.62 0.85 -17.65
N TYR A 118 9.83 0.43 -17.27
CA TYR A 118 10.49 0.92 -16.05
C TYR A 118 10.85 2.40 -16.17
N VAL A 119 11.44 2.83 -17.29
CA VAL A 119 11.77 4.24 -17.58
C VAL A 119 10.53 5.13 -17.44
N ARG A 120 9.41 4.73 -18.07
CA ARG A 120 8.15 5.48 -18.03
C ARG A 120 7.52 5.54 -16.64
N LEU A 121 7.59 4.46 -15.86
CA LEU A 121 6.95 4.39 -14.53
C LEU A 121 7.80 5.03 -13.42
N LEU A 122 9.12 4.84 -13.47
CA LEU A 122 10.05 5.36 -12.46
C LEU A 122 10.50 6.80 -12.77
N GLY A 123 10.28 7.28 -14.01
CA GLY A 123 10.67 8.62 -14.43
C GLY A 123 12.19 8.82 -14.54
N VAL A 124 12.94 7.75 -14.81
CA VAL A 124 14.41 7.75 -14.94
C VAL A 124 14.85 7.75 -16.39
N GLU A 125 16.01 8.32 -16.71
CA GLU A 125 16.49 8.41 -18.11
C GLU A 125 16.83 7.05 -18.72
N ASN A 126 17.38 6.12 -17.94
CA ASN A 126 17.73 4.78 -18.40
C ASN A 126 17.73 3.78 -17.23
N VAL A 127 17.57 2.50 -17.55
CA VAL A 127 17.62 1.39 -16.60
C VAL A 127 18.51 0.27 -17.13
N GLY A 128 19.51 -0.09 -16.34
CA GLY A 128 20.37 -1.25 -16.55
C GLY A 128 19.60 -2.57 -16.34
N VAL A 129 19.97 -3.62 -17.07
CA VAL A 129 19.24 -4.91 -17.01
C VAL A 129 19.34 -5.61 -15.65
N ASP A 130 20.39 -5.31 -14.88
CA ASP A 130 20.67 -5.87 -13.56
C ASP A 130 20.31 -4.91 -12.41
N GLU A 131 19.77 -3.73 -12.72
CA GLU A 131 19.30 -2.79 -11.70
C GLU A 131 17.94 -3.25 -11.16
N SER A 132 17.81 -3.26 -9.84
CA SER A 132 16.57 -3.64 -9.16
C SER A 132 15.54 -2.53 -9.30
N PHE A 133 14.30 -2.90 -9.65
CA PHE A 133 13.16 -1.99 -9.68
C PHE A 133 13.01 -1.18 -8.38
N PHE A 134 13.24 -1.81 -7.23
CA PHE A 134 13.09 -1.17 -5.92
C PHE A 134 14.28 -0.29 -5.53
N ASP A 135 15.47 -0.57 -6.05
CA ASP A 135 16.64 0.28 -5.82
C ASP A 135 16.55 1.59 -6.62
N LEU A 136 15.84 1.56 -7.75
CA LEU A 136 15.53 2.70 -8.60
C LEU A 136 14.36 3.56 -8.08
N GLY A 137 13.88 3.31 -6.87
CA GLY A 137 12.78 4.07 -6.24
C GLY A 137 11.38 3.49 -6.51
N GLY A 138 11.28 2.30 -7.10
CA GLY A 138 10.00 1.60 -7.24
C GLY A 138 9.40 1.23 -5.88
N ASP A 139 8.12 1.54 -5.67
CA ASP A 139 7.35 1.13 -4.50
C ASP A 139 6.33 0.03 -4.85
N SER A 140 5.48 -0.36 -3.88
CA SER A 140 4.48 -1.40 -4.10
C SER A 140 3.42 -1.00 -5.15
N LEU A 141 3.09 0.29 -5.27
CA LEU A 141 2.15 0.77 -6.27
C LEU A 141 2.75 0.74 -7.66
N LEU A 142 3.97 1.26 -7.81
CA LEU A 142 4.73 1.21 -9.06
C LEU A 142 4.98 -0.24 -9.48
N ALA A 143 5.21 -1.16 -8.54
CA ALA A 143 5.34 -2.58 -8.82
C ALA A 143 4.05 -3.20 -9.39
N MET A 144 2.88 -2.85 -8.82
CA MET A 144 1.59 -3.28 -9.36
C MET A 144 1.36 -2.73 -10.78
N ARG A 145 1.70 -1.46 -11.03
CA ARG A 145 1.59 -0.83 -12.35
C ARG A 145 2.57 -1.42 -13.37
N ALA A 146 3.78 -1.76 -12.94
CA ALA A 146 4.78 -2.40 -13.78
C ALA A 146 4.26 -3.76 -14.24
N ILE A 147 3.78 -4.60 -13.33
CA ILE A 147 3.22 -5.91 -13.69
C ILE A 147 1.98 -5.79 -14.58
N ALA A 148 1.08 -4.85 -14.29
CA ALA A 148 -0.05 -4.53 -15.16
C ALA A 148 0.39 -4.19 -16.60
N ALA A 149 1.31 -3.24 -16.75
CA ALA A 149 1.83 -2.83 -18.06
C ALA A 149 2.54 -3.99 -18.78
N VAL A 150 3.32 -4.80 -18.05
CA VAL A 150 3.99 -5.99 -18.58
C VAL A 150 2.97 -7.01 -19.09
N ASN A 151 1.92 -7.29 -18.31
CA ASN A 151 0.86 -8.21 -18.69
C ASN A 151 0.12 -7.74 -19.94
N THR A 152 -0.16 -6.43 -20.05
CA THR A 152 -0.84 -5.84 -21.20
C THR A 152 0.05 -5.80 -22.45
N GLU A 153 1.28 -5.30 -22.35
CA GLU A 153 2.16 -5.06 -23.50
C GLU A 153 2.78 -6.35 -24.04
N LEU A 154 3.10 -7.31 -23.16
CA LEU A 154 3.70 -8.59 -23.53
C LEU A 154 2.70 -9.75 -23.58
N ASN A 155 1.42 -9.49 -23.27
CA ASN A 155 0.34 -10.46 -23.26
C ASN A 155 0.67 -11.70 -22.40
N VAL A 156 1.04 -11.44 -21.14
CA VAL A 156 1.37 -12.44 -20.11
C VAL A 156 0.52 -12.25 -18.86
N ASP A 157 0.61 -13.19 -17.92
CA ASP A 157 -0.13 -13.15 -16.66
C ASP A 157 0.82 -13.35 -15.47
N LEU A 158 1.63 -12.32 -15.23
CA LEU A 158 2.51 -12.26 -14.07
C LEU A 158 1.74 -11.73 -12.86
N LYS A 159 2.02 -12.32 -11.69
CA LYS A 159 1.55 -11.79 -10.40
C LYS A 159 2.54 -10.75 -9.88
N VAL A 160 2.05 -9.83 -9.05
CA VAL A 160 2.86 -8.78 -8.39
C VAL A 160 4.06 -9.38 -7.66
N GLY A 161 3.88 -10.52 -6.99
CA GLY A 161 4.95 -11.24 -6.30
C GLY A 161 6.11 -11.68 -7.21
N THR A 162 5.88 -11.84 -8.52
CA THR A 162 6.95 -12.17 -9.47
C THR A 162 8.01 -11.08 -9.51
N LEU A 163 7.62 -9.80 -9.52
CA LEU A 163 8.57 -8.68 -9.53
C LEU A 163 9.38 -8.60 -8.23
N PHE A 164 8.80 -8.96 -7.08
CA PHE A 164 9.54 -9.01 -5.81
C PHE A 164 10.54 -10.17 -5.74
N ASN A 165 10.25 -11.28 -6.43
CA ASN A 165 11.16 -12.42 -6.51
C ASN A 165 12.24 -12.22 -7.58
N TRP A 166 11.93 -11.45 -8.62
CA TRP A 166 12.76 -11.22 -9.81
C TRP A 166 12.82 -9.70 -10.12
N PRO A 167 13.44 -8.88 -9.26
CA PRO A 167 13.34 -7.42 -9.32
C PRO A 167 14.06 -6.76 -10.49
N THR A 168 14.97 -7.45 -11.17
CA THR A 168 15.71 -6.89 -12.31
C THR A 168 15.08 -7.26 -13.65
N ILE A 169 15.33 -6.46 -14.69
CA ILE A 169 14.83 -6.73 -16.04
C ILE A 169 15.33 -8.10 -16.55
N ALA A 170 16.61 -8.41 -16.37
CA ALA A 170 17.18 -9.69 -16.79
C ALA A 170 16.49 -10.88 -16.12
N GLN A 171 16.20 -10.75 -14.82
CA GLN A 171 15.51 -11.75 -14.04
C GLN A 171 14.06 -11.92 -14.48
N LEU A 172 13.31 -10.81 -14.59
CA LEU A 172 11.89 -10.84 -14.96
C LEU A 172 11.69 -11.36 -16.39
N ALA A 173 12.54 -10.95 -17.33
CA ALA A 173 12.49 -11.37 -18.72
C ALA A 173 12.70 -12.88 -18.88
N SER A 174 13.52 -13.49 -18.02
CA SER A 174 13.72 -14.95 -17.99
C SER A 174 12.47 -15.73 -17.53
N CYS A 175 11.51 -15.07 -16.87
CA CYS A 175 10.28 -15.68 -16.36
C CYS A 175 9.10 -15.60 -17.35
N ILE A 176 9.10 -14.62 -18.26
CA ILE A 176 8.00 -14.29 -19.18
C ILE A 176 7.72 -15.43 -20.18
N GLY A 177 8.70 -16.28 -20.50
CA GLY A 177 8.52 -17.44 -21.38
C GLY A 177 7.77 -18.64 -20.78
N ARG A 178 7.31 -18.57 -19.52
CA ARG A 178 6.74 -19.71 -18.78
C ARG A 178 5.27 -19.58 -18.38
N HIS A 179 4.65 -18.40 -18.54
CA HIS A 179 3.30 -18.14 -18.04
C HIS A 179 2.45 -17.44 -19.10
N SER A 180 1.68 -18.24 -19.84
CA SER A 180 0.69 -17.76 -20.81
C SER A 180 -0.70 -17.83 -20.19
N GLY A 181 -1.08 -16.80 -19.41
CA GLY A 181 -2.47 -16.58 -18.99
C GLY A 181 -3.05 -15.38 -19.73
N ARG A 182 -4.31 -15.46 -20.20
CA ARG A 182 -5.01 -14.38 -20.91
C ARG A 182 -6.07 -13.78 -19.99
N LEU A 183 -5.78 -12.66 -19.34
CA LEU A 183 -6.84 -11.76 -18.88
C LEU A 183 -7.49 -11.09 -20.09
N LYS A 184 -8.81 -10.86 -20.07
CA LYS A 184 -9.45 -10.09 -21.14
C LYS A 184 -9.03 -8.63 -21.01
N ARG A 185 -8.67 -8.00 -22.14
CA ARG A 185 -8.28 -6.60 -22.18
C ARG A 185 -9.45 -5.69 -21.79
N LEU A 186 -9.18 -4.64 -21.02
CA LEU A 186 -10.15 -3.58 -20.74
C LEU A 186 -10.41 -2.76 -22.01
N VAL A 187 -11.65 -2.81 -22.49
CA VAL A 187 -12.13 -2.09 -23.69
C VAL A 187 -13.55 -1.58 -23.43
N ALA A 188 -14.00 -0.61 -24.23
CA ALA A 188 -15.37 -0.12 -24.16
C ALA A 188 -16.36 -1.27 -24.41
N ALA A 189 -17.35 -1.42 -23.53
CA ALA A 189 -18.29 -2.53 -23.52
C ALA A 189 -19.70 -2.10 -23.97
N GLU A 190 -20.48 -3.05 -24.49
CA GLU A 190 -21.91 -2.82 -24.73
C GLU A 190 -22.64 -2.71 -23.40
N ARG A 191 -23.38 -1.61 -23.21
CA ARG A 191 -24.03 -1.32 -21.92
C ARG A 191 -25.36 -2.06 -21.81
N PRO A 192 -25.58 -2.84 -20.75
CA PRO A 192 -26.89 -3.42 -20.47
C PRO A 192 -27.91 -2.34 -20.11
N ALA A 193 -29.20 -2.68 -20.18
CA ALA A 193 -30.29 -1.77 -19.81
C ALA A 193 -30.20 -1.32 -18.33
N VAL A 194 -29.72 -2.20 -17.45
CA VAL A 194 -29.45 -1.92 -16.04
C VAL A 194 -27.94 -2.03 -15.84
N ILE A 195 -27.30 -0.89 -15.62
CA ILE A 195 -25.85 -0.84 -15.38
C ILE A 195 -25.62 -1.15 -13.89
N PRO A 196 -24.94 -2.26 -13.55
CA PRO A 196 -24.70 -2.61 -12.15
C PRO A 196 -23.70 -1.65 -11.51
N LEU A 197 -23.67 -1.61 -10.18
CA LEU A 197 -22.58 -0.96 -9.45
C LEU A 197 -21.30 -1.80 -9.53
N SER A 198 -20.15 -1.13 -9.49
CA SER A 198 -18.89 -1.78 -9.14
C SER A 198 -18.95 -2.23 -7.68
N SER A 199 -18.04 -3.12 -7.29
CA SER A 199 -18.03 -3.60 -5.90
C SER A 199 -17.75 -2.48 -4.89
N ALA A 200 -16.82 -1.57 -5.22
CA ALA A 200 -16.51 -0.40 -4.40
C ALA A 200 -17.70 0.58 -4.31
N GLN A 201 -18.46 0.74 -5.40
CA GLN A 201 -19.69 1.53 -5.36
C GLN A 201 -20.78 0.85 -4.54
N SER A 202 -20.92 -0.47 -4.65
CA SER A 202 -21.93 -1.25 -3.91
C SER A 202 -21.77 -1.09 -2.41
N ARG A 203 -20.52 -1.08 -1.92
CA ARG A 203 -20.18 -0.70 -0.53
C ARG A 203 -20.75 0.64 -0.14
N LEU A 204 -20.34 1.67 -0.88
CA LEU A 204 -20.57 3.05 -0.50
C LEU A 204 -22.05 3.38 -0.60
N TRP A 205 -22.74 2.76 -1.56
CA TRP A 205 -24.19 2.79 -1.64
C TRP A 205 -24.84 2.12 -0.44
N PHE A 206 -24.41 0.91 -0.05
CA PHE A 206 -24.96 0.23 1.14
C PHE A 206 -24.76 1.05 2.43
N ILE A 207 -23.57 1.63 2.63
CA ILE A 207 -23.29 2.51 3.78
C ILE A 207 -24.17 3.76 3.71
N HIS A 208 -24.33 4.36 2.54
CA HIS A 208 -25.23 5.49 2.34
C HIS A 208 -26.69 5.16 2.67
N GLN A 209 -27.16 3.93 2.38
CA GLN A 209 -28.50 3.49 2.78
C GLN A 209 -28.67 3.36 4.30
N LEU A 210 -27.59 3.09 5.04
CA LEU A 210 -27.60 2.98 6.50
C LEU A 210 -27.49 4.36 7.19
N ASP A 211 -26.54 5.18 6.73
CA ASP A 211 -26.20 6.45 7.37
C ASP A 211 -27.02 7.63 6.81
N GLY A 212 -27.69 7.43 5.67
CA GLY A 212 -28.35 8.50 4.91
C GLY A 212 -27.35 9.48 4.28
N SER A 213 -27.77 10.74 4.16
CA SER A 213 -26.94 11.81 3.59
C SER A 213 -25.87 12.28 4.59
N SER A 214 -24.79 11.49 4.67
CA SER A 214 -23.66 11.72 5.56
C SER A 214 -22.44 12.26 4.82
N PRO A 215 -21.71 13.25 5.37
CA PRO A 215 -20.49 13.77 4.76
C PRO A 215 -19.25 12.90 5.01
N VAL A 216 -19.39 11.78 5.72
CA VAL A 216 -18.27 10.89 6.09
C VAL A 216 -17.48 10.39 4.86
N TYR A 217 -18.13 10.28 3.70
CA TYR A 217 -17.52 9.90 2.43
C TYR A 217 -17.40 11.07 1.44
N ASN A 218 -17.53 12.31 1.90
CA ASN A 218 -17.19 13.46 1.08
C ASN A 218 -15.66 13.62 1.00
N ARG A 219 -15.17 13.95 -0.20
CA ARG A 219 -13.81 14.41 -0.47
C ARG A 219 -13.88 15.86 -0.89
N ALA A 220 -13.55 16.76 0.03
CA ALA A 220 -13.60 18.20 -0.20
C ALA A 220 -12.19 18.75 -0.45
N VAL A 221 -12.07 19.63 -1.44
CA VAL A 221 -10.86 20.38 -1.79
C VAL A 221 -11.23 21.86 -1.80
N ALA A 222 -10.46 22.68 -1.10
CA ALA A 222 -10.57 24.14 -1.15
C ALA A 222 -9.27 24.74 -1.65
N LEU A 223 -9.38 25.65 -2.62
CA LEU A 223 -8.25 26.29 -3.26
C LEU A 223 -8.45 27.80 -3.22
N ARG A 224 -7.50 28.50 -2.62
CA ARG A 224 -7.40 29.96 -2.71
C ARG A 224 -6.78 30.31 -4.05
N LEU A 225 -7.52 31.06 -4.85
CA LEU A 225 -7.15 31.54 -6.17
C LEU A 225 -6.84 33.03 -6.10
N SER A 226 -5.59 33.39 -6.37
CA SER A 226 -5.11 34.78 -6.37
C SER A 226 -4.81 35.24 -7.80
N GLY A 227 -5.39 36.37 -8.18
CA GLY A 227 -5.28 36.99 -9.51
C GLY A 227 -6.63 37.22 -10.18
N GLN A 228 -6.61 37.56 -11.48
CA GLN A 228 -7.80 37.85 -12.27
C GLN A 228 -8.48 36.55 -12.71
N LEU A 229 -9.61 36.21 -12.06
CA LEU A 229 -10.36 34.98 -12.33
C LEU A 229 -11.48 35.23 -13.34
N ASP A 230 -11.49 34.48 -14.45
CA ASP A 230 -12.67 34.40 -15.32
C ASP A 230 -13.64 33.33 -14.77
N ILE A 231 -14.59 33.81 -13.96
CA ILE A 231 -15.61 32.96 -13.32
C ILE A 231 -16.46 32.19 -14.34
N ARG A 232 -16.71 32.77 -15.53
CA ARG A 232 -17.49 32.09 -16.58
C ARG A 232 -16.68 30.98 -17.22
N ALA A 233 -15.42 31.24 -17.55
CA ALA A 233 -14.51 30.23 -18.07
C ALA A 233 -14.33 29.07 -17.08
N LEU A 234 -14.20 29.35 -15.78
CA LEU A 234 -14.10 28.31 -14.74
C LEU A 234 -15.36 27.45 -14.64
N ARG A 235 -16.55 28.08 -14.65
CA ARG A 235 -17.81 27.33 -14.67
C ARG A 235 -17.91 26.43 -15.91
N THR A 236 -17.57 26.95 -17.09
CA THR A 236 -17.60 26.17 -18.34
C THR A 236 -16.57 25.05 -18.33
N ALA A 237 -15.36 25.29 -17.78
CA ALA A 237 -14.34 24.28 -17.63
C ALA A 237 -14.80 23.11 -16.74
N LEU A 238 -15.43 23.41 -15.60
CA LEU A 238 -16.03 22.37 -14.75
C LEU A 238 -17.10 21.57 -15.50
N ALA A 239 -17.96 22.25 -16.26
CA ALA A 239 -18.98 21.58 -17.08
C ALA A 239 -18.36 20.67 -18.17
N ASP A 240 -17.25 21.08 -18.80
CA ASP A 240 -16.52 20.25 -19.76
C ASP A 240 -15.99 18.97 -19.12
N VAL A 241 -15.44 19.09 -17.90
CA VAL A 241 -14.90 17.95 -17.13
C VAL A 241 -16.02 17.00 -16.69
N VAL A 242 -17.16 17.53 -16.25
CA VAL A 242 -18.37 16.72 -15.95
C VAL A 242 -18.91 16.04 -17.22
N GLY A 243 -18.81 16.68 -18.37
CA GLY A 243 -19.14 16.07 -19.66
C GLY A 243 -18.20 14.92 -20.03
N ARG A 244 -16.89 15.11 -19.82
CA ARG A 244 -15.81 14.15 -20.13
C ARG A 244 -15.87 12.88 -19.29
N HIS A 245 -16.08 13.01 -17.98
CA HIS A 245 -16.10 11.90 -17.03
C HIS A 245 -17.53 11.54 -16.66
N GLU A 246 -18.05 10.46 -17.22
CA GLU A 246 -19.44 10.03 -17.01
C GLU A 246 -19.79 9.86 -15.53
N ILE A 247 -18.85 9.37 -14.73
CA ILE A 247 -19.06 9.10 -13.30
C ILE A 247 -19.41 10.36 -12.50
N LEU A 248 -18.98 11.55 -12.94
CA LEU A 248 -19.28 12.82 -12.28
C LEU A 248 -20.73 13.26 -12.47
N ARG A 249 -21.43 12.65 -13.44
CA ARG A 249 -22.85 12.88 -13.73
C ARG A 249 -23.69 11.60 -13.62
N THR A 250 -23.21 10.65 -12.83
CA THR A 250 -23.93 9.40 -12.54
C THR A 250 -24.69 9.52 -11.22
N VAL A 251 -25.97 9.18 -11.21
CA VAL A 251 -26.76 8.97 -10.00
C VAL A 251 -26.97 7.47 -9.73
N PHE A 252 -27.29 7.14 -8.49
CA PHE A 252 -27.34 5.78 -7.96
C PHE A 252 -28.75 5.44 -7.47
N SER A 253 -29.65 5.16 -8.41
CA SER A 253 -31.02 4.75 -8.10
C SER A 253 -31.11 3.26 -7.77
N ALA A 254 -32.14 2.86 -7.04
CA ALA A 254 -32.50 1.46 -6.88
C ALA A 254 -33.93 1.22 -7.39
N VAL A 255 -34.09 0.21 -8.26
CA VAL A 255 -35.40 -0.24 -8.76
C VAL A 255 -35.64 -1.62 -8.18
N GLU A 256 -36.76 -1.78 -7.46
CA GLU A 256 -37.09 -3.04 -6.76
C GLU A 256 -35.97 -3.54 -5.81
N GLY A 257 -35.20 -2.61 -5.23
CA GLY A 257 -34.10 -2.92 -4.31
C GLY A 257 -32.78 -3.27 -4.98
N ILE A 258 -32.71 -3.28 -6.32
CA ILE A 258 -31.47 -3.52 -7.09
C ILE A 258 -30.84 -2.16 -7.43
N PRO A 259 -29.64 -1.86 -6.91
CA PRO A 259 -28.97 -0.59 -7.20
C PRO A 259 -28.37 -0.60 -8.62
N GLN A 260 -28.43 0.54 -9.29
CA GLN A 260 -27.92 0.73 -10.64
C GLN A 260 -27.26 2.10 -10.83
N GLN A 261 -26.33 2.18 -11.77
CA GLN A 261 -25.74 3.43 -12.25
C GLN A 261 -26.65 4.03 -13.33
N VAL A 262 -27.05 5.28 -13.15
CA VAL A 262 -27.79 6.06 -14.16
C VAL A 262 -26.94 7.24 -14.58
N VAL A 263 -26.33 7.13 -15.76
CA VAL A 263 -25.48 8.19 -16.32
C VAL A 263 -26.39 9.26 -16.95
N LEU A 264 -26.45 10.45 -16.36
CA LEU A 264 -27.26 11.57 -16.88
C LEU A 264 -26.60 12.19 -18.11
N SER A 265 -27.35 12.89 -18.96
CA SER A 265 -26.74 13.68 -20.05
C SER A 265 -25.93 14.86 -19.47
N ALA A 266 -24.95 15.37 -20.22
CA ALA A 266 -24.13 16.49 -19.74
C ALA A 266 -24.96 17.76 -19.48
N GLU A 267 -26.06 17.94 -20.23
CA GLU A 267 -26.98 19.07 -20.09
C GLU A 267 -27.86 18.97 -18.83
N GLN A 268 -28.07 17.75 -18.32
CA GLN A 268 -28.85 17.47 -17.11
C GLN A 268 -28.00 17.50 -15.84
N ALA A 269 -26.67 17.55 -15.97
CA ALA A 269 -25.74 17.47 -14.84
C ALA A 269 -25.66 18.82 -14.09
N ASP A 270 -26.34 18.92 -12.94
CA ASP A 270 -26.22 20.05 -12.04
C ASP A 270 -25.22 19.77 -10.91
N PHE A 271 -24.01 20.33 -11.04
CA PHE A 271 -22.96 20.24 -10.01
C PHE A 271 -23.05 21.34 -8.96
N GLY A 272 -24.22 21.97 -8.82
CA GLY A 272 -24.52 22.93 -7.76
C GLY A 272 -23.68 24.20 -7.79
N TRP A 273 -23.27 24.64 -9.00
CA TRP A 273 -22.39 25.81 -9.17
C TRP A 273 -23.02 27.07 -8.57
N GLN A 274 -22.39 27.60 -7.52
CA GLN A 274 -22.81 28.83 -6.86
C GLN A 274 -21.63 29.76 -6.63
N VAL A 275 -21.83 31.05 -6.89
CA VAL A 275 -20.88 32.11 -6.55
C VAL A 275 -21.44 32.86 -5.34
N LEU A 276 -20.72 32.79 -4.23
CA LEU A 276 -21.08 33.42 -2.96
C LEU A 276 -20.24 34.67 -2.77
N ASP A 277 -20.89 35.81 -2.56
CA ASP A 277 -20.20 37.06 -2.27
C ASP A 277 -19.80 37.10 -0.79
N ALA A 278 -18.53 36.84 -0.52
CA ALA A 278 -17.94 36.88 0.81
C ALA A 278 -17.14 38.17 1.04
N THR A 279 -17.37 39.20 0.22
CA THR A 279 -16.70 40.49 0.35
C THR A 279 -16.98 41.09 1.73
N GLY A 280 -15.92 41.37 2.48
CA GLY A 280 -16.00 41.93 3.84
C GLY A 280 -16.35 40.92 4.93
N TRP A 281 -16.43 39.62 4.62
CA TRP A 281 -16.59 38.59 5.65
C TRP A 281 -15.32 38.48 6.51
N PRO A 282 -15.47 38.29 7.83
CA PRO A 282 -14.36 37.84 8.68
C PRO A 282 -13.77 36.51 8.18
N ALA A 283 -12.45 36.33 8.33
CA ALA A 283 -11.75 35.15 7.81
C ALA A 283 -12.26 33.84 8.42
N ASP A 284 -12.59 33.85 9.71
CA ASP A 284 -13.23 32.75 10.44
C ASP A 284 -14.59 32.39 9.86
N ARG A 285 -15.41 33.38 9.46
CA ARG A 285 -16.70 33.10 8.80
C ARG A 285 -16.54 32.49 7.42
N VAL A 286 -15.50 32.88 6.66
CA VAL A 286 -15.19 32.26 5.37
C VAL A 286 -14.81 30.79 5.56
N ILE A 287 -13.95 30.49 6.54
CA ILE A 287 -13.55 29.12 6.89
C ILE A 287 -14.77 28.29 7.29
N GLU A 288 -15.63 28.83 8.17
CA GLU A 288 -16.85 28.15 8.60
C GLU A 288 -17.76 27.79 7.41
N ALA A 289 -17.94 28.70 6.45
CA ALA A 289 -18.76 28.47 5.26
C ALA A 289 -18.14 27.45 4.27
N ILE A 290 -16.81 27.42 4.16
CA ILE A 290 -16.08 26.39 3.41
C ILE A 290 -16.33 25.02 4.05
N GLU A 291 -16.17 24.92 5.35
CA GLU A 291 -16.40 23.67 6.08
C GLU A 291 -17.88 23.24 6.08
N GLU A 292 -18.82 24.18 6.19
CA GLU A 292 -20.26 23.92 6.02
C GLU A 292 -20.52 23.27 4.65
N THR A 293 -19.91 23.81 3.59
CA THR A 293 -20.03 23.26 2.24
C THR A 293 -19.46 21.85 2.15
N ALA A 294 -18.31 21.58 2.77
CA ALA A 294 -17.68 20.25 2.82
C ALA A 294 -18.53 19.21 3.57
N ARG A 295 -19.30 19.64 4.59
CA ARG A 295 -20.15 18.80 5.44
C ARG A 295 -21.56 18.56 4.89
N LEU A 296 -21.94 19.18 3.77
CA LEU A 296 -23.23 18.88 3.14
C LEU A 296 -23.19 17.50 2.49
N GLY A 297 -24.05 16.59 2.96
CA GLY A 297 -24.23 15.28 2.34
C GLY A 297 -24.75 15.37 0.90
N PHE A 298 -24.70 14.25 0.18
CA PHE A 298 -25.36 14.06 -1.12
C PHE A 298 -26.56 13.13 -0.95
N ASP A 299 -27.62 13.34 -1.71
CA ASP A 299 -28.61 12.28 -1.95
C ASP A 299 -28.22 11.54 -3.24
N LEU A 300 -27.55 10.39 -3.10
CA LEU A 300 -26.97 9.70 -4.24
C LEU A 300 -28.03 9.18 -5.24
N ALA A 301 -29.30 9.09 -4.84
CA ALA A 301 -30.37 8.65 -5.73
C ALA A 301 -30.82 9.73 -6.73
N SER A 302 -30.63 11.01 -6.38
CA SER A 302 -31.19 12.15 -7.13
C SER A 302 -30.16 13.24 -7.48
N GLU A 303 -29.08 13.34 -6.72
CA GLU A 303 -27.99 14.31 -6.91
C GLU A 303 -26.76 13.64 -7.50
N ILE A 304 -26.10 14.33 -8.44
CA ILE A 304 -24.79 13.88 -8.91
C ILE A 304 -23.75 14.04 -7.78
N PRO A 305 -22.74 13.17 -7.72
CA PRO A 305 -21.79 13.09 -6.60
C PRO A 305 -20.72 14.19 -6.63
N LEU A 306 -21.03 15.38 -7.16
CA LEU A 306 -20.12 16.52 -7.31
C LEU A 306 -20.83 17.83 -6.96
N ARG A 307 -20.17 18.67 -6.18
CA ARG A 307 -20.62 20.03 -5.84
C ARG A 307 -19.48 21.01 -5.95
N ALA A 308 -19.70 22.17 -6.58
CA ALA A 308 -18.69 23.22 -6.67
C ALA A 308 -19.24 24.59 -6.24
N ARG A 309 -18.55 25.29 -5.35
CA ARG A 309 -18.88 26.64 -4.91
C ARG A 309 -17.66 27.56 -4.99
N LEU A 310 -17.88 28.81 -5.37
CA LEU A 310 -16.85 29.84 -5.43
C LEU A 310 -17.19 30.96 -4.46
N PHE A 311 -16.32 31.22 -3.49
CA PHE A 311 -16.40 32.36 -2.59
C PHE A 311 -15.58 33.51 -3.18
N ARG A 312 -16.22 34.64 -3.46
CA ARG A 312 -15.54 35.87 -3.86
C ARG A 312 -15.15 36.65 -2.60
N ILE A 313 -13.87 36.69 -2.27
CA ILE A 313 -13.35 37.42 -1.11
C ILE A 313 -13.15 38.90 -1.46
N HIS A 314 -12.56 39.15 -2.63
CA HIS A 314 -12.54 40.44 -3.33
C HIS A 314 -12.18 40.22 -4.81
N ASP A 315 -11.99 41.28 -5.59
CA ASP A 315 -11.83 41.21 -7.06
C ASP A 315 -10.67 40.35 -7.57
N GLN A 316 -9.66 40.09 -6.74
CA GLN A 316 -8.47 39.31 -7.11
C GLN A 316 -8.25 38.10 -6.19
N GLU A 317 -9.17 37.81 -5.28
CA GLU A 317 -9.02 36.69 -4.36
C GLU A 317 -10.34 35.94 -4.22
N HIS A 318 -10.26 34.64 -4.50
CA HIS A 318 -11.40 33.75 -4.50
C HIS A 318 -11.03 32.46 -3.78
N VAL A 319 -12.02 31.76 -3.23
CA VAL A 319 -11.86 30.39 -2.75
C VAL A 319 -12.80 29.47 -3.52
N LEU A 320 -12.25 28.55 -4.29
CA LEU A 320 -13.00 27.49 -4.96
C LEU A 320 -13.07 26.27 -4.04
N VAL A 321 -14.29 25.82 -3.74
CA VAL A 321 -14.55 24.59 -2.99
C VAL A 321 -15.20 23.58 -3.91
N ILE A 322 -14.55 22.44 -4.09
CA ILE A 322 -15.08 21.29 -4.84
C ILE A 322 -15.26 20.14 -3.85
N VAL A 323 -16.45 19.56 -3.81
CA VAL A 323 -16.79 18.40 -2.98
C VAL A 323 -17.22 17.26 -3.90
N LEU A 324 -16.52 16.14 -3.82
CA LEU A 324 -16.79 14.92 -4.56
C LEU A 324 -17.18 13.82 -3.58
N HIS A 325 -18.26 13.07 -3.83
CA HIS A 325 -18.55 11.89 -3.02
C HIS A 325 -17.61 10.74 -3.42
N HIS A 326 -17.08 9.99 -2.43
CA HIS A 326 -16.07 8.95 -2.66
C HIS A 326 -16.55 7.83 -3.60
N ILE A 327 -17.87 7.69 -3.81
CA ILE A 327 -18.48 6.74 -4.76
C ILE A 327 -18.10 7.03 -6.21
N ALA A 328 -17.77 8.29 -6.53
CA ALA A 328 -17.43 8.75 -7.87
C ALA A 328 -15.94 9.05 -8.07
N GLY A 329 -15.15 9.10 -6.99
CA GLY A 329 -13.72 9.33 -7.10
C GLY A 329 -12.95 8.92 -5.85
N ASP A 330 -11.73 8.45 -6.08
CA ASP A 330 -10.72 8.16 -5.06
C ASP A 330 -9.64 9.24 -5.00
N GLY A 331 -8.61 9.04 -4.16
CA GLY A 331 -7.51 10.00 -4.03
C GLY A 331 -6.78 10.27 -5.35
N TRP A 332 -6.63 9.26 -6.21
CA TRP A 332 -6.05 9.41 -7.55
C TRP A 332 -6.93 10.27 -8.46
N SER A 333 -8.25 10.10 -8.36
CA SER A 333 -9.20 10.88 -9.16
C SER A 333 -9.12 12.38 -8.91
N ILE A 334 -8.66 12.82 -7.73
CA ILE A 334 -8.53 14.25 -7.40
C ILE A 334 -7.47 14.92 -8.28
N SER A 335 -6.33 14.28 -8.54
CA SER A 335 -5.29 14.86 -9.40
C SER A 335 -5.71 14.88 -10.87
N VAL A 336 -6.39 13.82 -11.35
CA VAL A 336 -6.99 13.78 -12.69
C VAL A 336 -7.98 14.92 -12.86
N LEU A 337 -8.86 15.12 -11.87
CA LEU A 337 -9.84 16.20 -11.87
C LEU A 337 -9.15 17.58 -11.90
N ALA A 338 -8.13 17.79 -11.06
CA ALA A 338 -7.38 19.04 -11.01
C ALA A 338 -6.70 19.36 -12.36
N SER A 339 -6.00 18.39 -12.95
CA SER A 339 -5.36 18.53 -14.26
C SER A 339 -6.36 18.87 -15.37
N ASP A 340 -7.49 18.15 -15.43
CA ASP A 340 -8.51 18.37 -16.45
C ASP A 340 -9.19 19.74 -16.28
N VAL A 341 -9.51 20.15 -15.05
CA VAL A 341 -10.08 21.48 -14.78
C VAL A 341 -9.11 22.59 -15.17
N GLY A 342 -7.82 22.46 -14.85
CA GLY A 342 -6.79 23.43 -15.21
C GLY A 342 -6.66 23.59 -16.74
N GLY A 343 -6.48 22.47 -17.44
CA GLY A 343 -6.37 22.46 -18.90
C GLY A 343 -7.63 23.00 -19.61
N ALA A 344 -8.82 22.68 -19.08
CA ALA A 344 -10.07 23.20 -19.61
C ALA A 344 -10.22 24.71 -19.36
N TYR A 345 -9.86 25.20 -18.16
CA TYR A 345 -9.92 26.61 -17.82
C TYR A 345 -9.05 27.46 -18.76
N VAL A 346 -7.80 27.05 -18.98
CA VAL A 346 -6.88 27.75 -19.90
C VAL A 346 -7.44 27.81 -21.33
N SER A 347 -8.01 26.71 -21.80
CA SER A 347 -8.65 26.64 -23.12
C SER A 347 -9.84 27.60 -23.23
N ARG A 348 -10.69 27.63 -22.19
CA ARG A 348 -11.90 28.45 -22.13
C ARG A 348 -11.60 29.94 -21.97
N CYS A 349 -10.56 30.32 -21.24
CA CYS A 349 -10.07 31.71 -21.19
C CYS A 349 -9.65 32.20 -22.59
N SER A 350 -9.18 31.30 -23.45
CA SER A 350 -8.84 31.59 -24.85
C SER A 350 -10.05 31.50 -25.81
N GLY A 351 -11.28 31.31 -25.30
CA GLY A 351 -12.49 31.14 -26.10
C GLY A 351 -12.58 29.83 -26.87
N ARG A 352 -11.77 28.82 -26.54
CA ARG A 352 -11.72 27.51 -27.23
C ARG A 352 -12.24 26.39 -26.34
N ALA A 353 -12.77 25.34 -26.96
CA ALA A 353 -13.07 24.11 -26.23
C ALA A 353 -11.77 23.35 -25.90
N PRO A 354 -11.74 22.57 -24.79
CA PRO A 354 -10.59 21.73 -24.46
C PRO A 354 -10.31 20.71 -25.58
N SER A 355 -9.04 20.56 -25.97
CA SER A 355 -8.61 19.59 -26.98
C SER A 355 -8.03 18.35 -26.30
N TRP A 356 -8.89 17.53 -25.73
CA TRP A 356 -8.48 16.29 -25.07
C TRP A 356 -8.47 15.10 -26.01
N VAL A 357 -7.54 14.18 -25.78
CA VAL A 357 -7.67 12.81 -26.31
C VAL A 357 -8.90 12.17 -25.66
N PRO A 358 -9.81 11.54 -26.44
CA PRO A 358 -10.94 10.80 -25.90
C PRO A 358 -10.46 9.71 -24.93
N LEU A 359 -11.19 9.54 -23.83
CA LEU A 359 -10.91 8.45 -22.89
C LEU A 359 -11.17 7.10 -23.58
N PRO A 360 -10.25 6.13 -23.49
CA PRO A 360 -10.41 4.84 -24.17
C PRO A 360 -11.56 4.01 -23.57
N VAL A 361 -11.87 4.24 -22.29
CA VAL A 361 -12.95 3.61 -21.53
C VAL A 361 -13.55 4.61 -20.52
N GLN A 362 -14.76 4.34 -20.07
CA GLN A 362 -15.46 5.01 -18.98
C GLN A 362 -15.56 4.09 -17.75
N TYR A 363 -15.95 4.63 -16.60
CA TYR A 363 -16.05 3.85 -15.35
C TYR A 363 -17.06 2.68 -15.44
N VAL A 364 -18.09 2.84 -16.26
CA VAL A 364 -19.06 1.76 -16.58
C VAL A 364 -18.35 0.58 -17.24
N ASP A 365 -17.44 0.83 -18.17
CA ASP A 365 -16.70 -0.23 -18.87
C ASP A 365 -15.80 -1.00 -17.90
N TYR A 366 -15.13 -0.29 -16.98
CA TYR A 366 -14.40 -0.91 -15.88
C TYR A 366 -15.30 -1.80 -15.02
N THR A 367 -16.50 -1.32 -14.68
CA THR A 367 -17.47 -2.07 -13.88
C THR A 367 -17.88 -3.37 -14.57
N LEU A 368 -18.21 -3.31 -15.86
CA LEU A 368 -18.60 -4.48 -16.65
C LEU A 368 -17.43 -5.46 -16.82
N TRP A 369 -16.26 -4.95 -17.18
CA TRP A 369 -15.03 -5.72 -17.33
C TRP A 369 -14.63 -6.43 -16.03
N GLN A 370 -14.71 -5.76 -14.88
CA GLN A 370 -14.36 -6.36 -13.59
C GLN A 370 -15.28 -7.55 -13.29
N ARG A 371 -16.58 -7.39 -13.48
CA ARG A 371 -17.55 -8.47 -13.23
C ARG A 371 -17.37 -9.64 -14.18
N GLU A 372 -17.08 -9.38 -15.46
CA GLU A 372 -16.85 -10.42 -16.45
C GLU A 372 -15.57 -11.23 -16.17
N ASN A 373 -14.47 -10.57 -15.78
CA ASN A 373 -13.20 -11.25 -15.52
C ASN A 373 -13.18 -12.00 -14.19
N LEU A 374 -13.78 -11.42 -13.14
CA LEU A 374 -13.77 -12.02 -11.81
C LEU A 374 -14.85 -13.10 -11.67
N GLY A 375 -15.93 -13.00 -12.44
CA GLY A 375 -17.07 -13.90 -12.37
C GLY A 375 -17.92 -13.71 -11.11
N ASP A 376 -18.89 -14.59 -10.94
CA ASP A 376 -19.82 -14.55 -9.80
C ASP A 376 -19.17 -15.16 -8.54
N PRO A 377 -19.19 -14.50 -7.37
CA PRO A 377 -18.68 -15.09 -6.13
C PRO A 377 -19.45 -16.34 -5.66
N ALA A 378 -20.68 -16.55 -6.13
CA ALA A 378 -21.47 -17.76 -5.87
C ALA A 378 -21.05 -18.93 -6.77
N ASP A 379 -20.38 -18.68 -7.89
CA ASP A 379 -19.77 -19.72 -8.71
C ASP A 379 -18.42 -20.13 -8.13
N SER A 380 -18.35 -21.33 -7.54
CA SER A 380 -17.13 -21.87 -6.93
C SER A 380 -15.92 -21.96 -7.87
N GLY A 381 -16.15 -22.02 -9.20
CA GLY A 381 -15.12 -22.06 -10.23
C GLY A 381 -14.62 -20.69 -10.68
N SER A 382 -15.23 -19.60 -10.21
CA SER A 382 -14.84 -18.24 -10.63
C SER A 382 -13.51 -17.80 -10.00
N PRO A 383 -12.73 -16.93 -10.68
CA PRO A 383 -11.55 -16.31 -10.09
C PRO A 383 -11.84 -15.58 -8.78
N LEU A 384 -12.99 -14.90 -8.68
CA LEU A 384 -13.40 -14.20 -7.46
C LEU A 384 -13.61 -15.17 -6.29
N ALA A 385 -14.30 -16.28 -6.52
CA ALA A 385 -14.53 -17.29 -5.48
C ALA A 385 -13.20 -17.92 -5.01
N ALA A 386 -12.23 -18.10 -5.91
CA ALA A 386 -10.90 -18.59 -5.55
C ALA A 386 -10.15 -17.61 -4.65
N GLN A 387 -10.14 -16.32 -4.99
CA GLN A 387 -9.53 -15.31 -4.14
C GLN A 387 -10.26 -15.14 -2.79
N LEU A 388 -11.58 -15.28 -2.79
CA LEU A 388 -12.38 -15.18 -1.56
C LEU A 388 -12.06 -16.31 -0.57
N ARG A 389 -11.86 -17.55 -1.05
CA ARG A 389 -11.40 -18.67 -0.21
C ARG A 389 -10.05 -18.40 0.44
N PHE A 390 -9.10 -17.83 -0.31
CA PHE A 390 -7.82 -17.43 0.25
C PHE A 390 -8.00 -16.46 1.44
N TRP A 391 -8.87 -15.46 1.30
CA TRP A 391 -9.10 -14.49 2.37
C TRP A 391 -9.83 -15.09 3.57
N GLU A 392 -10.78 -16.00 3.34
CA GLU A 392 -11.42 -16.78 4.41
C GLU A 392 -10.38 -17.53 5.25
N GLU A 393 -9.47 -18.23 4.59
CA GLU A 393 -8.39 -18.97 5.25
C GLU A 393 -7.40 -18.03 5.95
N ALA A 394 -6.99 -16.94 5.30
CA ALA A 394 -6.02 -15.98 5.83
C ALA A 394 -6.54 -15.24 7.08
N LEU A 395 -7.84 -14.96 7.13
CA LEU A 395 -8.48 -14.22 8.22
C LEU A 395 -9.23 -15.12 9.21
N ALA A 396 -9.18 -16.44 9.02
CA ALA A 396 -9.79 -17.41 9.92
C ALA A 396 -9.28 -17.24 11.36
N GLY A 397 -10.19 -17.09 12.32
CA GLY A 397 -9.86 -16.93 13.73
C GLY A 397 -9.19 -15.61 14.11
N MET A 398 -9.23 -14.61 13.23
CA MET A 398 -8.76 -13.25 13.55
C MET A 398 -9.60 -12.66 14.71
N PRO A 399 -8.98 -11.97 15.69
CA PRO A 399 -9.72 -11.25 16.71
C PRO A 399 -10.72 -10.27 16.08
N HIS A 400 -11.94 -10.21 16.61
CA HIS A 400 -12.99 -9.35 16.06
C HIS A 400 -12.66 -7.86 16.18
N ARG A 401 -11.84 -7.49 17.17
CA ARG A 401 -11.42 -6.12 17.44
C ARG A 401 -10.03 -6.12 18.04
N LEU A 402 -9.19 -5.22 17.56
CA LEU A 402 -7.94 -4.84 18.19
C LEU A 402 -8.23 -3.92 19.39
N GLU A 403 -7.81 -4.32 20.59
CA GLU A 403 -8.02 -3.51 21.79
C GLU A 403 -6.99 -2.37 21.85
N LEU A 404 -7.45 -1.15 21.54
CA LEU A 404 -6.61 0.04 21.59
C LEU A 404 -6.73 0.72 22.97
N PRO A 405 -5.68 1.40 23.45
CA PRO A 405 -5.74 2.19 24.68
C PRO A 405 -6.52 3.49 24.44
N THR A 406 -7.85 3.40 24.44
CA THR A 406 -8.74 4.56 24.24
C THR A 406 -8.80 5.42 25.50
N ASP A 407 -8.96 6.74 25.33
CA ASP A 407 -9.13 7.69 26.43
C ASP A 407 -10.53 7.59 27.05
N ARG A 408 -11.49 7.12 26.25
CA ARG A 408 -12.89 6.93 26.61
C ARG A 408 -13.41 5.58 26.13
N PRO A 409 -14.42 4.98 26.80
CA PRO A 409 -15.06 3.77 26.32
C PRO A 409 -15.82 4.03 25.01
N TYR A 410 -15.93 3.01 24.15
CA TYR A 410 -16.71 3.13 22.92
C TYR A 410 -18.17 3.46 23.21
N PRO A 411 -18.76 4.47 22.53
CA PRO A 411 -20.19 4.71 22.62
C PRO A 411 -20.99 3.59 21.91
N PRO A 412 -22.29 3.41 22.21
CA PRO A 412 -23.15 2.42 21.55
C PRO A 412 -23.32 2.62 20.03
N VAL A 413 -23.13 3.86 19.55
CA VAL A 413 -23.12 4.24 18.13
C VAL A 413 -21.99 5.25 17.95
N ALA A 414 -21.14 5.04 16.95
CA ALA A 414 -20.09 5.98 16.59
C ALA A 414 -20.71 7.29 16.06
N ASP A 415 -20.24 8.43 16.54
CA ASP A 415 -20.67 9.74 16.01
C ASP A 415 -19.90 10.14 14.74
N HIS A 416 -18.88 9.35 14.37
CA HIS A 416 -17.97 9.55 13.25
C HIS A 416 -17.27 10.90 13.25
N ARG A 417 -17.20 11.59 14.39
CA ARG A 417 -16.46 12.84 14.54
C ARG A 417 -14.97 12.55 14.65
N GLY A 418 -14.20 13.31 13.88
CA GLY A 418 -12.77 13.12 13.74
C GLY A 418 -11.95 14.34 14.11
N GLY A 419 -10.75 14.08 14.59
CA GLY A 419 -9.64 15.03 14.66
C GLY A 419 -8.45 14.51 13.85
N SER A 420 -7.44 15.34 13.68
CA SER A 420 -6.19 14.95 13.02
C SER A 420 -4.97 15.44 13.79
N VAL A 421 -3.88 14.66 13.72
CA VAL A 421 -2.56 15.02 14.23
C VAL A 421 -1.57 14.95 13.07
N VAL A 422 -0.67 15.93 12.97
CA VAL A 422 0.37 15.98 11.93
C VAL A 422 1.50 15.00 12.27
N VAL A 423 2.01 14.33 11.26
CA VAL A 423 3.22 13.51 11.32
C VAL A 423 4.30 14.20 10.50
N ASP A 424 5.45 14.47 11.12
CA ASP A 424 6.60 15.05 10.44
C ASP A 424 7.89 14.39 10.95
N TRP A 425 8.35 13.39 10.23
CA TRP A 425 9.58 12.66 10.54
C TRP A 425 10.73 13.11 9.66
N THR A 426 11.91 13.15 10.26
CA THR A 426 13.15 13.66 9.66
C THR A 426 13.61 12.90 8.41
N ALA A 427 14.32 13.57 7.51
CA ALA A 427 14.92 12.97 6.31
C ALA A 427 15.88 11.80 6.64
N GLU A 428 16.60 11.88 7.76
CA GLU A 428 17.48 10.82 8.23
C GLU A 428 16.69 9.54 8.56
N LEU A 429 15.48 9.67 9.10
CA LEU A 429 14.62 8.51 9.37
C LEU A 429 14.12 7.89 8.08
N GLN A 430 13.70 8.71 7.10
CA GLN A 430 13.30 8.23 5.77
C GLN A 430 14.43 7.42 5.11
N GLN A 431 15.66 7.94 5.12
CA GLN A 431 16.83 7.25 4.58
C GLN A 431 17.07 5.90 5.25
N ARG A 432 17.01 5.87 6.59
CA ARG A 432 17.19 4.64 7.38
C ARG A 432 16.09 3.61 7.12
N VAL A 433 14.84 4.05 6.95
CA VAL A 433 13.72 3.18 6.56
C VAL A 433 13.98 2.58 5.16
N GLY A 434 14.36 3.42 4.19
CA GLY A 434 14.70 2.97 2.83
C GLY A 434 15.89 2.00 2.80
N ASP A 435 16.91 2.21 3.63
CA ASP A 435 18.06 1.30 3.75
C ASP A 435 17.65 -0.09 4.26
N VAL A 436 16.82 -0.15 5.30
CA VAL A 436 16.30 -1.42 5.82
C VAL A 436 15.42 -2.11 4.79
N ALA A 437 14.55 -1.36 4.12
CA ALA A 437 13.70 -1.87 3.05
C ALA A 437 14.55 -2.57 1.96
N ARG A 438 15.57 -1.88 1.42
CA ARG A 438 16.50 -2.43 0.42
C ARG A 438 17.21 -3.69 0.90
N ARG A 439 17.81 -3.66 2.10
CA ARG A 439 18.56 -4.81 2.67
C ARG A 439 17.71 -6.07 2.85
N HIS A 440 16.40 -5.91 3.02
CA HIS A 440 15.45 -7.00 3.25
C HIS A 440 14.55 -7.29 2.04
N ASN A 441 14.85 -6.72 0.86
CA ASN A 441 14.03 -6.85 -0.35
C ASN A 441 12.54 -6.53 -0.09
N ALA A 442 12.31 -5.47 0.68
CA ALA A 442 11.00 -4.96 1.08
C ALA A 442 10.86 -3.51 0.64
N THR A 443 9.66 -2.93 0.78
CA THR A 443 9.43 -1.50 0.54
C THR A 443 9.43 -0.71 1.86
N SER A 444 9.66 0.61 1.81
CA SER A 444 9.50 1.49 2.97
C SER A 444 8.13 1.31 3.63
N PHE A 445 7.08 1.13 2.82
CA PHE A 445 5.74 0.85 3.31
C PHE A 445 5.66 -0.42 4.16
N MET A 446 6.31 -1.52 3.73
CA MET A 446 6.36 -2.77 4.52
C MET A 446 7.13 -2.60 5.84
N VAL A 447 8.18 -1.77 5.86
CA VAL A 447 8.91 -1.44 7.09
C VAL A 447 8.00 -0.68 8.07
N VAL A 448 7.25 0.31 7.59
CA VAL A 448 6.30 1.06 8.41
C VAL A 448 5.12 0.19 8.87
N GLN A 449 4.60 -0.71 8.01
CA GLN A 449 3.59 -1.70 8.38
C GLN A 449 4.09 -2.63 9.50
N ALA A 450 5.32 -3.14 9.40
CA ALA A 450 5.93 -3.98 10.43
C ALA A 450 6.13 -3.22 11.75
N ALA A 451 6.57 -1.97 11.69
CA ALA A 451 6.72 -1.12 12.87
C ALA A 451 5.38 -0.81 13.54
N LEU A 452 4.34 -0.52 12.74
CA LEU A 452 2.98 -0.29 13.24
C LEU A 452 2.40 -1.56 13.87
N ALA A 453 2.54 -2.72 13.23
CA ALA A 453 2.08 -3.99 13.79
C ALA A 453 2.79 -4.31 15.12
N ALA A 454 4.10 -4.06 15.22
CA ALA A 454 4.86 -4.20 16.46
C ALA A 454 4.35 -3.26 17.57
N LEU A 455 4.08 -1.99 17.25
CA LEU A 455 3.51 -1.03 18.19
C LEU A 455 2.11 -1.48 18.68
N LEU A 456 1.23 -1.80 17.75
CA LEU A 456 -0.16 -2.20 18.04
C LEU A 456 -0.23 -3.49 18.84
N SER A 457 0.66 -4.45 18.57
CA SER A 457 0.76 -5.68 19.35
C SER A 457 1.09 -5.41 20.81
N ARG A 458 2.01 -4.47 21.06
CA ARG A 458 2.42 -4.09 22.41
C ARG A 458 1.37 -3.25 23.14
N LEU A 459 0.63 -2.40 22.42
CA LEU A 459 -0.43 -1.58 23.01
C LEU A 459 -1.69 -2.40 23.33
N SER A 460 -2.04 -3.36 22.48
CA SER A 460 -3.22 -4.23 22.65
C SER A 460 -2.98 -5.46 23.52
N GLY A 461 -1.71 -5.83 23.74
CA GLY A 461 -1.36 -7.10 24.38
C GLY A 461 -1.65 -8.33 23.50
N SER A 462 -2.07 -8.14 22.24
CA SER A 462 -2.30 -9.22 21.28
C SER A 462 -1.06 -9.47 20.43
N SER A 463 -0.71 -10.73 20.20
CA SER A 463 0.28 -11.11 19.19
C SER A 463 -0.30 -11.21 17.78
N ASP A 464 -1.62 -11.21 17.63
CA ASP A 464 -2.32 -11.26 16.33
C ASP A 464 -2.95 -9.89 16.05
N VAL A 465 -2.38 -9.16 15.09
CA VAL A 465 -2.74 -7.78 14.77
C VAL A 465 -3.20 -7.69 13.33
N ALA A 466 -4.34 -7.05 13.09
CA ALA A 466 -4.84 -6.76 11.76
C ALA A 466 -4.92 -5.25 11.53
N VAL A 467 -4.38 -4.79 10.39
CA VAL A 467 -4.47 -3.41 9.92
C VAL A 467 -5.01 -3.36 8.50
N GLY A 468 -5.86 -2.38 8.21
CA GLY A 468 -6.32 -2.13 6.85
C GLY A 468 -5.30 -1.31 6.07
N PHE A 469 -5.18 -1.54 4.77
CA PHE A 469 -4.47 -0.64 3.89
C PHE A 469 -5.17 -0.51 2.53
N PRO A 470 -5.31 0.71 2.00
CA PRO A 470 -5.92 0.93 0.69
C PRO A 470 -4.94 0.57 -0.43
N ILE A 471 -5.49 0.07 -1.53
CA ILE A 471 -4.81 -0.10 -2.82
C ILE A 471 -5.54 0.70 -3.90
N ALA A 472 -4.82 1.19 -4.91
CA ALA A 472 -5.40 2.05 -5.93
C ALA A 472 -6.46 1.37 -6.80
N GLY A 473 -6.37 0.05 -7.00
CA GLY A 473 -7.29 -0.73 -7.86
C GLY A 473 -7.24 -0.37 -9.35
N ARG A 474 -6.21 0.36 -9.78
CA ARG A 474 -5.95 0.76 -11.18
C ARG A 474 -4.87 -0.13 -11.79
N GLY A 475 -5.25 -1.35 -12.13
CA GLY A 475 -4.37 -2.35 -12.73
C GLY A 475 -4.27 -2.29 -14.26
N ASP A 476 -4.87 -1.29 -14.93
CA ASP A 476 -4.77 -1.13 -16.38
C ASP A 476 -4.46 0.35 -16.70
N PRO A 477 -3.45 0.65 -17.55
CA PRO A 477 -3.11 2.03 -17.92
C PRO A 477 -4.25 2.83 -18.54
N ALA A 478 -5.25 2.17 -19.13
CA ALA A 478 -6.46 2.82 -19.65
C ALA A 478 -7.26 3.54 -18.55
N LEU A 479 -7.04 3.18 -17.28
CA LEU A 479 -7.66 3.78 -16.11
C LEU A 479 -6.90 5.01 -15.59
N ASP A 480 -5.64 5.25 -15.97
CA ASP A 480 -4.79 6.27 -15.34
C ASP A 480 -5.39 7.68 -15.45
N GLY A 481 -6.03 7.99 -16.59
CA GLY A 481 -6.68 9.27 -16.87
C GLY A 481 -8.18 9.33 -16.55
N LEU A 482 -8.74 8.33 -15.85
CA LEU A 482 -10.17 8.22 -15.60
C LEU A 482 -10.53 8.62 -14.15
N VAL A 483 -11.55 9.45 -13.97
CA VAL A 483 -12.15 9.69 -12.65
C VAL A 483 -13.04 8.49 -12.27
N GLY A 484 -12.95 8.03 -11.02
CA GLY A 484 -13.75 6.90 -10.53
C GLY A 484 -13.31 6.38 -9.16
N CYS A 485 -14.16 5.58 -8.51
CA CYS A 485 -13.81 4.91 -7.25
C CYS A 485 -13.18 3.54 -7.55
N PHE A 486 -11.86 3.46 -7.63
CA PHE A 486 -11.14 2.20 -7.88
C PHE A 486 -10.53 1.61 -6.61
N VAL A 487 -10.39 2.44 -5.57
CA VAL A 487 -9.76 2.04 -4.31
C VAL A 487 -10.42 0.79 -3.72
N ASN A 488 -9.60 -0.19 -3.38
CA ASN A 488 -10.01 -1.34 -2.57
C ASN A 488 -9.24 -1.33 -1.23
N THR A 489 -9.78 -1.98 -0.20
CA THR A 489 -9.14 -2.08 1.11
C THR A 489 -8.74 -3.52 1.37
N LEU A 490 -7.46 -3.77 1.62
CA LEU A 490 -6.93 -5.08 1.98
C LEU A 490 -6.65 -5.14 3.49
N VAL A 491 -6.66 -6.34 4.05
CA VAL A 491 -6.35 -6.58 5.46
C VAL A 491 -4.96 -7.22 5.57
N LEU A 492 -4.05 -6.55 6.28
CA LEU A 492 -2.77 -7.12 6.67
C LEU A 492 -2.90 -7.69 8.08
N ARG A 493 -3.06 -9.01 8.17
CA ARG A 493 -3.00 -9.75 9.43
C ARG A 493 -1.57 -10.25 9.68
N VAL A 494 -1.01 -9.90 10.84
CA VAL A 494 0.36 -10.18 11.22
C VAL A 494 0.38 -10.92 12.55
N ASP A 495 1.04 -12.07 12.56
CA ASP A 495 1.32 -12.83 13.78
C ASP A 495 2.73 -12.51 14.31
N LEU A 496 2.77 -12.02 15.55
CA LEU A 496 3.96 -11.68 16.33
C LEU A 496 4.27 -12.73 17.41
N SER A 497 3.62 -13.89 17.38
CA SER A 497 3.92 -15.00 18.28
C SER A 497 5.39 -15.45 18.18
N GLY A 498 5.95 -15.90 19.31
CA GLY A 498 7.34 -16.36 19.41
C GLY A 498 8.40 -15.26 19.58
N ASP A 499 7.98 -14.00 19.81
CA ASP A 499 8.86 -12.83 20.00
C ASP A 499 9.93 -12.70 18.89
N PRO A 500 9.51 -12.50 17.63
CA PRO A 500 10.43 -12.46 16.49
C PRO A 500 11.40 -11.28 16.57
N THR A 501 12.51 -11.39 15.84
CA THR A 501 13.31 -10.20 15.50
C THR A 501 12.54 -9.31 14.54
N PHE A 502 12.91 -8.03 14.46
CA PHE A 502 12.27 -7.14 13.49
C PHE A 502 12.47 -7.59 12.05
N SER A 503 13.65 -8.11 11.69
CA SER A 503 13.87 -8.71 10.36
C SER A 503 12.91 -9.87 10.06
N GLN A 504 12.69 -10.78 11.03
CA GLN A 504 11.72 -11.87 10.87
C GLN A 504 10.29 -11.36 10.73
N LEU A 505 9.93 -10.32 11.48
CA LEU A 505 8.62 -9.67 11.37
C LEU A 505 8.44 -9.02 9.99
N LEU A 506 9.47 -8.32 9.49
CA LEU A 506 9.47 -7.70 8.18
C LEU A 506 9.31 -8.75 7.07
N ASP A 507 9.98 -9.89 7.18
CA ASP A 507 9.80 -11.01 6.24
C ASP A 507 8.38 -11.56 6.25
N ARG A 508 7.77 -11.71 7.44
CA ARG A 508 6.36 -12.12 7.58
C ARG A 508 5.43 -11.10 6.92
N VAL A 509 5.63 -9.80 7.19
CA VAL A 509 4.85 -8.72 6.58
C VAL A 509 5.00 -8.74 5.07
N ARG A 510 6.22 -8.83 4.54
CA ARG A 510 6.48 -8.93 3.10
C ARG A 510 5.70 -10.10 2.48
N GLN A 511 5.83 -11.31 3.02
CA GLN A 511 5.10 -12.48 2.52
C GLN A 511 3.58 -12.27 2.52
N ARG A 512 3.04 -11.72 3.60
CA ARG A 512 1.59 -11.45 3.73
C ARG A 512 1.11 -10.36 2.77
N CYS A 513 1.87 -9.28 2.59
CA CYS A 513 1.56 -8.25 1.61
C CYS A 513 1.56 -8.81 0.18
N LEU A 514 2.55 -9.62 -0.20
CA LEU A 514 2.60 -10.23 -1.54
C LEU A 514 1.42 -11.18 -1.77
N ALA A 515 1.05 -11.97 -0.76
CA ALA A 515 -0.14 -12.81 -0.82
C ALA A 515 -1.42 -11.98 -0.94
N ALA A 516 -1.55 -10.89 -0.18
CA ALA A 516 -2.67 -9.95 -0.27
C ALA A 516 -2.78 -9.31 -1.66
N TYR A 517 -1.68 -8.82 -2.23
CA TYR A 517 -1.66 -8.25 -3.58
C TYR A 517 -2.04 -9.27 -4.66
N GLY A 518 -1.72 -10.55 -4.47
CA GLY A 518 -2.11 -11.64 -5.37
C GLY A 518 -3.61 -11.96 -5.35
N HIS A 519 -4.35 -11.45 -4.37
CA HIS A 519 -5.80 -11.69 -4.18
C HIS A 519 -6.55 -10.36 -3.96
N GLN A 520 -6.06 -9.29 -4.59
CA GLN A 520 -6.51 -7.93 -4.32
C GLN A 520 -7.87 -7.57 -4.94
N ASP A 521 -8.40 -8.43 -5.81
CA ASP A 521 -9.61 -8.15 -6.58
C ASP A 521 -10.88 -8.45 -5.79
N VAL A 522 -10.75 -9.15 -4.64
CA VAL A 522 -11.86 -9.37 -3.72
C VAL A 522 -12.26 -8.05 -3.08
N PRO A 523 -13.50 -7.58 -3.29
CA PRO A 523 -13.99 -6.38 -2.64
C PRO A 523 -14.03 -6.58 -1.13
N PHE A 524 -13.66 -5.55 -0.38
CA PHE A 524 -13.69 -5.59 1.09
C PHE A 524 -15.06 -6.02 1.65
N GLU A 525 -16.15 -5.70 0.97
CA GLU A 525 -17.52 -5.98 1.43
C GLU A 525 -17.91 -7.42 1.20
N ALA A 526 -17.49 -8.01 0.08
CA ALA A 526 -17.65 -9.44 -0.16
C ALA A 526 -16.93 -10.23 0.93
N LEU A 527 -15.78 -9.72 1.40
CA LEU A 527 -15.04 -10.28 2.51
C LEU A 527 -15.79 -10.11 3.85
N VAL A 528 -16.32 -8.92 4.15
CA VAL A 528 -17.14 -8.68 5.36
C VAL A 528 -18.38 -9.57 5.39
N GLU A 529 -19.11 -9.65 4.27
CA GLU A 529 -20.32 -10.48 4.15
C GLU A 529 -20.00 -11.96 4.37
N ARG A 530 -18.89 -12.44 3.78
CA ARG A 530 -18.46 -13.82 3.87
C ARG A 530 -17.94 -14.20 5.26
N LEU A 531 -17.15 -13.34 5.90
CA LEU A 531 -16.64 -13.56 7.26
C LEU A 531 -17.75 -13.38 8.32
N ASN A 532 -18.78 -12.59 7.99
CA ASN A 532 -19.92 -12.29 8.84
C ASN A 532 -19.52 -11.96 10.31
N PRO A 533 -18.63 -10.98 10.53
CA PRO A 533 -18.23 -10.58 11.88
C PRO A 533 -19.43 -10.02 12.66
N PRO A 534 -19.40 -10.02 14.00
CA PRO A 534 -20.48 -9.44 14.80
C PRO A 534 -20.75 -8.00 14.38
N ARG A 535 -21.98 -7.72 13.96
CA ARG A 535 -22.37 -6.37 13.55
C ARG A 535 -22.23 -5.41 14.73
N SER A 536 -21.53 -4.31 14.50
CA SER A 536 -21.36 -3.25 15.49
C SER A 536 -21.57 -1.90 14.83
N TRP A 537 -22.31 -1.04 15.52
CA TRP A 537 -22.44 0.38 15.18
C TRP A 537 -21.35 1.23 15.84
N THR A 538 -20.44 0.59 16.58
CA THR A 538 -19.45 1.27 17.43
C THR A 538 -18.08 1.38 16.79
N HIS A 539 -17.74 0.51 15.84
CA HIS A 539 -16.43 0.46 15.17
C HIS A 539 -16.56 -0.27 13.82
N HIS A 540 -15.53 -0.11 12.99
CA HIS A 540 -15.44 -0.72 11.67
C HIS A 540 -15.32 -2.27 11.75
N PRO A 541 -15.94 -3.04 10.83
CA PRO A 541 -16.23 -4.47 11.03
C PRO A 541 -15.03 -5.44 11.06
N LEU A 542 -13.89 -5.10 10.43
CA LEU A 542 -12.73 -6.01 10.38
C LEU A 542 -11.43 -5.42 10.94
N VAL A 543 -11.25 -4.10 10.83
CA VAL A 543 -10.00 -3.42 11.18
C VAL A 543 -10.32 -2.08 11.83
N GLN A 544 -9.64 -1.76 12.92
CA GLN A 544 -9.78 -0.49 13.66
C GLN A 544 -8.72 0.53 13.24
N VAL A 545 -7.58 0.05 12.73
CA VAL A 545 -6.46 0.88 12.29
C VAL A 545 -6.25 0.71 10.79
N MET A 546 -6.14 1.83 10.08
CA MET A 546 -5.79 1.87 8.66
C MET A 546 -4.44 2.56 8.46
N LEU A 547 -3.61 2.05 7.55
CA LEU A 547 -2.37 2.68 7.13
C LEU A 547 -2.35 2.83 5.61
N ALA A 548 -2.41 4.09 5.15
CA ALA A 548 -2.30 4.48 3.75
C ALA A 548 -0.91 5.06 3.47
N TRP A 549 -0.32 4.64 2.36
CA TRP A 549 0.97 5.11 1.88
C TRP A 549 0.77 5.89 0.58
N GLN A 550 1.03 7.20 0.60
CA GLN A 550 0.63 8.15 -0.43
C GLN A 550 1.83 8.75 -1.17
N ASN A 551 2.73 7.91 -1.67
CA ASN A 551 3.90 8.32 -2.48
C ASN A 551 3.55 8.84 -3.88
N PHE A 552 2.37 9.45 -4.07
CA PHE A 552 2.01 10.06 -5.34
C PHE A 552 2.81 11.34 -5.53
N THR A 553 3.15 11.68 -6.77
CA THR A 553 3.75 12.98 -7.13
C THR A 553 2.86 14.17 -6.76
N TRP A 554 1.60 13.91 -6.39
CA TRP A 554 0.60 14.87 -5.92
C TRP A 554 0.30 14.54 -4.46
N HIS A 555 0.78 15.37 -3.54
CA HIS A 555 0.54 15.15 -2.12
C HIS A 555 -0.89 15.55 -1.80
N TYR A 556 -1.58 14.83 -0.90
CA TYR A 556 -2.87 15.30 -0.36
C TYR A 556 -2.76 16.69 0.29
N ASP A 557 -1.54 17.06 0.71
CA ASP A 557 -1.17 18.36 1.25
C ASP A 557 -0.97 19.44 0.16
N ASP A 558 -0.91 19.06 -1.12
CA ASP A 558 -0.85 19.99 -2.26
C ASP A 558 -1.80 19.59 -3.41
N PRO A 559 -3.12 19.71 -3.22
CA PRO A 559 -4.12 19.51 -4.28
C PRO A 559 -4.04 20.58 -5.39
N ALA A 560 -3.20 21.62 -5.24
CA ALA A 560 -2.90 22.56 -6.31
C ALA A 560 -1.82 22.00 -7.27
N ALA A 561 -1.05 20.98 -6.85
CA ALA A 561 -0.09 20.31 -7.71
C ALA A 561 -0.80 19.69 -8.93
N GLY A 562 -0.52 20.24 -10.13
CA GLY A 562 -1.15 19.85 -11.39
C GLY A 562 -2.32 20.75 -11.84
N LEU A 563 -2.82 21.65 -10.98
CA LEU A 563 -3.83 22.64 -11.35
C LEU A 563 -3.17 23.91 -11.93
N ALA A 564 -2.86 23.87 -13.23
CA ALA A 564 -2.35 25.03 -13.95
C ALA A 564 -3.52 25.91 -14.44
N LEU A 565 -3.75 27.06 -13.78
CA LEU A 565 -4.82 28.02 -14.13
C LEU A 565 -4.29 29.26 -14.88
N GLY A 566 -3.27 29.08 -15.73
CA GLY A 566 -2.60 30.19 -16.42
C GLY A 566 -1.85 31.09 -15.43
N ASP A 567 -2.20 32.38 -15.39
CA ASP A 567 -1.55 33.37 -14.52
C ASP A 567 -2.08 33.37 -13.06
N LEU A 568 -3.13 32.59 -12.78
CA LEU A 568 -3.70 32.48 -11.42
C LEU A 568 -2.79 31.65 -10.52
N GLN A 569 -2.54 32.15 -9.32
CA GLN A 569 -1.88 31.39 -8.26
C GLN A 569 -2.93 30.61 -7.47
N ALA A 570 -2.79 29.29 -7.42
CA ALA A 570 -3.64 28.42 -6.62
C ALA A 570 -2.85 27.91 -5.40
N SER A 571 -3.44 28.02 -4.22
CA SER A 571 -2.89 27.45 -2.99
C SER A 571 -3.97 26.69 -2.22
N PRO A 572 -3.64 25.54 -1.61
CA PRO A 572 -4.60 24.80 -0.82
C PRO A 572 -5.05 25.56 0.43
N VAL A 573 -6.32 25.43 0.76
CA VAL A 573 -6.87 25.86 2.05
C VAL A 573 -7.17 24.60 2.87
N PRO A 574 -6.58 24.44 4.07
CA PRO A 574 -6.89 23.31 4.93
C PRO A 574 -8.40 23.24 5.22
N ILE A 575 -8.99 22.07 5.01
CA ILE A 575 -10.39 21.80 5.35
C ILE A 575 -10.42 20.75 6.45
N GLU A 576 -10.98 21.10 7.60
CA GLU A 576 -11.36 20.11 8.60
C GLU A 576 -12.78 19.61 8.29
N THR A 577 -12.89 18.42 7.68
CA THR A 577 -14.20 17.75 7.58
C THR A 577 -14.72 17.33 8.94
N ARG A 578 -13.83 17.20 9.94
CA ARG A 578 -14.08 16.73 11.31
C ARG A 578 -14.79 15.38 11.33
N THR A 579 -14.42 14.51 10.39
CA THR A 579 -14.96 13.15 10.26
C THR A 579 -13.84 12.12 10.44
N ALA A 580 -14.16 11.00 11.07
CA ALA A 580 -13.28 9.84 11.18
C ALA A 580 -14.05 8.55 10.91
N ARG A 581 -13.59 7.82 9.89
CA ARG A 581 -14.20 6.55 9.42
C ARG A 581 -13.74 5.34 10.21
N MET A 582 -12.53 5.43 10.76
CA MET A 582 -11.84 4.40 11.51
C MET A 582 -11.49 4.95 12.88
N ASP A 583 -11.14 4.07 13.81
CA ASP A 583 -10.65 4.50 15.12
C ASP A 583 -9.35 5.29 14.96
N LEU A 584 -8.44 4.78 14.10
CA LEU A 584 -7.21 5.45 13.66
C LEU A 584 -6.97 5.22 12.16
N ALA A 585 -6.61 6.26 11.42
CA ALA A 585 -6.17 6.16 10.03
C ALA A 585 -4.92 7.00 9.81
N PHE A 586 -3.81 6.34 9.50
CA PHE A 586 -2.54 6.95 9.16
C PHE A 586 -2.50 7.20 7.65
N PHE A 587 -2.22 8.44 7.25
CA PHE A 587 -1.94 8.83 5.87
C PHE A 587 -0.53 9.36 5.83
N LEU A 588 0.42 8.55 5.35
CA LEU A 588 1.85 8.88 5.34
C LEU A 588 2.40 8.87 3.91
N ALA A 589 3.37 9.71 3.64
CA ALA A 589 4.09 9.78 2.37
C ALA A 589 5.58 10.07 2.59
N GLU A 590 6.42 9.53 1.72
CA GLU A 590 7.81 9.97 1.57
C GLU A 590 7.85 11.28 0.80
N ARG A 591 8.54 12.27 1.37
CA ARG A 591 8.76 13.56 0.72
C ARG A 591 10.16 13.59 0.10
N SER A 592 10.28 14.35 -0.98
CA SER A 592 11.57 14.63 -1.64
C SER A 592 11.69 16.11 -1.92
N THR A 593 12.91 16.61 -1.93
CA THR A 593 13.25 17.95 -2.42
C THR A 593 13.14 18.02 -3.94
N ASP A 594 13.14 19.23 -4.52
CA ASP A 594 13.17 19.43 -5.99
C ASP A 594 14.37 18.75 -6.66
N ALA A 595 15.47 18.57 -5.93
CA ALA A 595 16.67 17.86 -6.37
C ALA A 595 16.55 16.32 -6.25
N GLY A 596 15.38 15.80 -5.83
CA GLY A 596 15.12 14.37 -5.65
C GLY A 596 15.68 13.77 -4.35
N ALA A 597 16.29 14.58 -3.47
CA ALA A 597 16.82 14.08 -2.19
C ALA A 597 15.70 13.88 -1.15
N PRO A 598 15.80 12.87 -0.26
CA PRO A 598 14.84 12.63 0.83
C PRO A 598 14.58 13.87 1.70
N ALA A 599 13.31 14.18 1.97
CA ALA A 599 12.86 15.36 2.74
C ALA A 599 12.00 14.99 3.97
N GLY A 600 12.05 13.74 4.40
CA GLY A 600 11.29 13.20 5.53
C GLY A 600 10.08 12.37 5.12
N ILE A 601 9.49 11.70 6.12
CA ILE A 601 8.19 11.04 5.98
C ILE A 601 7.17 11.93 6.69
N GLY A 602 6.16 12.40 5.96
CA GLY A 602 5.14 13.31 6.47
C GLY A 602 3.73 12.81 6.27
N GLY A 603 2.76 13.49 6.87
CA GLY A 603 1.33 13.28 6.64
C GLY A 603 0.50 13.52 7.89
N THR A 604 -0.60 12.77 8.05
CA THR A 604 -1.53 12.96 9.17
C THR A 604 -2.05 11.64 9.73
N VAL A 605 -2.49 11.67 10.99
CA VAL A 605 -3.28 10.61 11.63
C VAL A 605 -4.67 11.17 11.91
N GLU A 606 -5.67 10.66 11.22
CA GLU A 606 -7.08 10.90 11.54
C GLU A 606 -7.51 9.94 12.67
N PHE A 607 -8.26 10.45 13.64
CA PHE A 607 -8.72 9.66 14.77
C PHE A 607 -10.11 10.09 15.21
N ARG A 608 -10.82 9.16 15.86
CA ARG A 608 -12.14 9.41 16.42
C ARG A 608 -12.09 10.16 17.75
N THR A 609 -12.78 11.30 17.83
CA THR A 609 -12.76 12.17 19.03
C THR A 609 -13.65 11.66 20.17
N ASP A 610 -14.62 10.79 19.87
CA ASP A 610 -15.49 10.17 20.86
C ASP A 610 -14.74 9.14 21.73
N VAL A 611 -13.63 8.57 21.22
CA VAL A 611 -12.80 7.59 21.94
C VAL A 611 -11.37 8.04 22.25
N PHE A 612 -10.82 9.02 21.52
CA PHE A 612 -9.44 9.51 21.73
C PHE A 612 -9.36 11.03 21.94
N ASP A 613 -8.31 11.44 22.64
CA ASP A 613 -7.79 12.80 22.75
C ASP A 613 -6.58 13.00 21.81
N ALA A 614 -6.41 14.21 21.27
CA ALA A 614 -5.29 14.54 20.38
C ALA A 614 -3.92 14.22 21.01
N ALA A 615 -3.74 14.54 22.30
CA ALA A 615 -2.50 14.28 23.04
C ALA A 615 -2.14 12.78 23.10
N SER A 616 -3.13 11.90 23.17
CA SER A 616 -2.91 10.45 23.17
C SER A 616 -2.47 9.95 21.80
N ILE A 617 -2.97 10.56 20.73
CA ILE A 617 -2.57 10.25 19.36
C ILE A 617 -1.18 10.80 19.03
N GLU A 618 -0.86 12.01 19.48
CA GLU A 618 0.49 12.58 19.41
C GLU A 618 1.51 11.64 20.08
N ALA A 619 1.23 11.19 21.31
CA ALA A 619 2.06 10.22 22.00
C ALA A 619 2.19 8.90 21.21
N LEU A 620 1.13 8.45 20.54
CA LEU A 620 1.16 7.24 19.71
C LEU A 620 2.04 7.41 18.46
N VAL A 621 1.99 8.59 17.81
CA VAL A 621 2.87 8.94 16.68
C VAL A 621 4.33 8.97 17.12
N GLU A 622 4.64 9.58 18.26
CA GLU A 622 5.99 9.59 18.83
C GLU A 622 6.49 8.19 19.19
N ARG A 623 5.60 7.30 19.67
CA ARG A 623 5.92 5.90 19.94
C ARG A 623 6.24 5.15 18.64
N LEU A 624 5.47 5.38 17.58
CA LEU A 624 5.74 4.78 16.27
C LEU A 624 7.09 5.24 15.72
N GLN A 625 7.40 6.54 15.84
CA GLN A 625 8.70 7.07 15.46
C GLN A 625 9.84 6.41 16.26
N ARG A 626 9.69 6.25 17.57
CA ARG A 626 10.66 5.55 18.42
C ARG A 626 10.86 4.10 18.01
N VAL A 627 9.78 3.39 17.66
CA VAL A 627 9.87 2.03 17.12
C VAL A 627 10.68 2.04 15.83
N LEU A 628 10.36 2.91 14.87
CA LEU A 628 11.08 3.04 13.60
C LEU A 628 12.57 3.36 13.80
N VAL A 629 12.91 4.28 14.69
CA VAL A 629 14.30 4.60 15.04
C VAL A 629 15.02 3.39 15.66
N ALA A 630 14.36 2.64 16.54
CA ALA A 630 14.97 1.48 17.18
C ALA A 630 15.19 0.31 16.20
N VAL A 631 14.21 0.01 15.36
CA VAL A 631 14.26 -1.13 14.44
C VAL A 631 15.17 -0.88 13.25
N THR A 632 15.32 0.37 12.82
CA THR A 632 16.25 0.72 11.75
C THR A 632 17.71 0.83 12.22
N ASP A 633 17.95 1.01 13.54
CA ASP A 633 19.32 0.97 14.11
C ASP A 633 19.83 -0.48 14.16
N ARG A 634 18.99 -1.40 14.67
CA ARG A 634 19.34 -2.81 14.83
C ARG A 634 18.16 -3.73 14.44
N PRO A 635 17.99 -4.05 13.14
CA PRO A 635 16.91 -4.92 12.66
C PRO A 635 16.90 -6.32 13.29
N GLY A 636 18.06 -6.83 13.72
CA GLY A 636 18.19 -8.12 14.42
C GLY A 636 17.67 -8.13 15.86
N ARG A 637 17.22 -7.00 16.41
CA ARG A 637 16.69 -6.91 17.77
C ARG A 637 15.29 -7.54 17.85
N ARG A 638 14.99 -8.21 18.98
CA ARG A 638 13.64 -8.74 19.28
C ARG A 638 12.64 -7.62 19.51
N VAL A 639 11.41 -7.82 19.01
CA VAL A 639 10.33 -6.83 19.11
C VAL A 639 9.97 -6.52 20.57
N SER A 640 10.01 -7.52 21.47
CA SER A 640 9.76 -7.33 22.91
C SER A 640 10.71 -6.32 23.57
N SER A 641 11.95 -6.23 23.10
CA SER A 641 13.00 -5.38 23.69
C SER A 641 12.96 -3.92 23.22
N ILE A 642 12.04 -3.57 22.31
CA ILE A 642 11.85 -2.20 21.87
C ILE A 642 11.18 -1.39 22.99
N ALA A 643 11.84 -0.31 23.40
CA ALA A 643 11.34 0.62 24.40
C ALA A 643 10.32 1.58 23.77
N LEU A 644 9.07 1.49 24.23
CA LEU A 644 7.98 2.36 23.81
C LEU A 644 7.83 3.61 24.66
N LEU A 645 8.60 3.74 25.76
CA LEU A 645 8.47 4.83 26.72
C LEU A 645 9.70 5.72 26.71
N ASP A 646 9.50 7.03 26.82
CA ASP A 646 10.55 8.02 26.80
C ASP A 646 11.16 8.12 28.21
N ALA A 647 12.11 9.03 28.41
CA ALA A 647 12.73 9.19 29.72
C ALA A 647 11.75 9.75 30.77
N VAL A 648 10.81 10.61 30.36
CA VAL A 648 9.84 11.27 31.24
C VAL A 648 8.75 10.29 31.66
N GLU A 649 8.19 9.54 30.71
CA GLU A 649 7.23 8.45 30.94
C GLU A 649 7.82 7.39 31.87
N ARG A 650 9.09 7.02 31.66
CA ARG A 650 9.80 6.08 32.55
C ARG A 650 10.01 6.64 33.95
N ALA A 651 10.44 7.90 34.07
CA ALA A 651 10.60 8.55 35.37
C ALA A 651 9.27 8.59 36.14
N ARG A 652 8.16 8.87 35.46
CA ARG A 652 6.82 8.88 36.05
C ARG A 652 6.38 7.49 36.52
N LEU A 653 6.65 6.45 35.72
CA LEU A 653 6.41 5.07 36.15
C LEU A 653 7.27 4.66 37.34
N ASP A 654 8.53 5.10 37.39
CA ASP A 654 9.42 4.83 38.52
C ASP A 654 8.97 5.52 39.80
N GLU A 655 8.41 6.74 39.69
CA GLU A 655 7.76 7.44 40.78
C GLU A 655 6.51 6.70 41.28
N TRP A 656 5.59 6.35 40.38
CA TRP A 656 4.37 5.60 40.74
C TRP A 656 4.67 4.22 41.32
N GLY A 657 5.64 3.52 40.73
CA GLY A 657 6.12 2.22 41.21
C GLY A 657 6.95 2.31 42.49
N ASN A 658 7.20 3.52 43.00
CA ASN A 658 8.05 3.81 44.15
C ASN A 658 9.40 3.07 44.05
N ARG A 659 9.99 3.04 42.84
CA ARG A 659 11.21 2.26 42.53
C ARG A 659 12.38 2.66 43.44
N ALA A 660 12.37 3.90 43.93
CA ALA A 660 13.32 4.39 44.92
C ALA A 660 13.43 3.50 46.18
N VAL A 661 12.35 2.79 46.58
CA VAL A 661 12.38 1.86 47.71
C VAL A 661 13.32 0.68 47.48
N LEU A 662 13.48 0.21 46.24
CA LEU A 662 14.37 -0.91 45.92
C LEU A 662 15.86 -0.58 46.14
N ALA A 663 16.21 0.71 46.12
CA ALA A 663 17.57 1.18 46.39
C ALA A 663 17.81 1.50 47.88
N ARG A 664 16.78 1.43 48.73
CA ARG A 664 16.95 1.66 50.18
C ARG A 664 17.55 0.40 50.82
N PRO A 665 18.47 0.53 51.79
CA PRO A 665 18.97 -0.62 52.53
C PRO A 665 17.80 -1.36 53.18
N ALA A 666 17.76 -2.68 53.02
CA ALA A 666 16.75 -3.49 53.70
C ALA A 666 16.89 -3.25 55.22
N PRO A 667 15.79 -2.97 55.93
CA PRO A 667 15.84 -2.89 57.39
C PRO A 667 16.36 -4.23 57.94
N ALA A 668 17.06 -4.17 59.07
CA ALA A 668 17.58 -5.37 59.73
C ALA A 668 16.47 -6.42 59.84
N ALA A 669 16.74 -7.63 59.35
CA ALA A 669 15.74 -8.70 59.29
C ALA A 669 15.26 -9.01 60.71
N MET A 670 14.03 -8.59 61.01
CA MET A 670 13.36 -8.85 62.28
C MET A 670 12.20 -9.79 62.00
N SER A 671 12.10 -10.88 62.78
CA SER A 671 10.95 -11.77 62.66
C SER A 671 9.68 -11.03 63.11
N ILE A 672 8.53 -11.38 62.53
CA ILE A 672 7.24 -10.80 62.94
C ILE A 672 7.04 -10.92 64.46
N PRO A 673 7.36 -12.05 65.13
CA PRO A 673 7.29 -12.15 66.58
C PRO A 673 8.24 -11.18 67.32
N ALA A 674 9.46 -10.96 66.83
CA ALA A 674 10.39 -10.00 67.45
C ALA A 674 9.92 -8.55 67.28
N ALA A 675 9.35 -8.21 66.12
CA ALA A 675 8.76 -6.90 65.87
C ALA A 675 7.53 -6.66 66.75
N TRP A 676 6.70 -7.69 66.92
CA TRP A 676 5.56 -7.67 67.83
C TRP A 676 6.00 -7.46 69.28
N ALA A 677 6.98 -8.24 69.76
CA ALA A 677 7.51 -8.12 71.12
C ALA A 677 8.11 -6.72 71.38
N ALA A 678 8.86 -6.18 70.42
CA ALA A 678 9.39 -4.82 70.51
C ALA A 678 8.28 -3.76 70.57
N GLN A 679 7.19 -3.94 69.81
CA GLN A 679 6.06 -3.03 69.82
C GLN A 679 5.26 -3.10 71.14
N VAL A 680 5.03 -4.30 71.67
CA VAL A 680 4.40 -4.50 72.98
C VAL A 680 5.24 -3.86 74.09
N ALA A 681 6.57 -3.97 74.03
CA ALA A 681 7.46 -3.30 74.98
C ALA A 681 7.41 -1.76 74.84
N ARG A 682 7.29 -1.25 73.60
CA ARG A 682 7.25 0.19 73.32
C ARG A 682 5.92 0.84 73.70
N ALA A 683 4.81 0.14 73.55
CA ALA A 683 3.47 0.64 73.82
C ALA A 683 2.59 -0.46 74.45
N PRO A 684 2.81 -0.81 75.72
CA PRO A 684 2.19 -1.98 76.35
C PRO A 684 0.67 -1.87 76.58
N MET A 685 0.08 -0.69 76.40
CA MET A 685 -1.35 -0.43 76.63
C MET A 685 -2.13 -0.07 75.34
N ARG A 686 -1.54 -0.27 74.16
CA ARG A 686 -2.25 -0.14 72.88
C ARG A 686 -2.23 -1.44 72.09
#